data_AF-V6HDR2-F1
#
_entry.id   AF-V6HDR2-F1
#
_cell.length_a   1.000
_cell.length_b   1.000
_cell.length_c   1.000
_cell.angle_alpha   90.00
_cell.angle_beta   90.00
_cell.angle_gamma   90.00
#
_symmetry.space_group_name_H-M   'P 1'
#
loop_
_entity.id
_entity.type
_entity.pdbx_description
1 polymer ?
#
loop_
_entity_poly.entity_id
_entity_poly.type
_entity_poly.pdbx_seq_one_letter_code
_entity_poly.pdbx_strand_id
1 'polypeptide(L)'
;METRELKRAWSKFIFVLLSIFSFQNCAHSGESFTLNSFFDQQNIGGLRLFNIFDNYPSIKAGFRSLDPIEFNQKMQSSFGQPDTGSMIGFLRGSSGLLLKSYSSNIANADISSGSSGNSDTAPVLMIQDILRDSNFLLGRVLNAPNNSLSGLEPWLEKVRYSRIPILRNLSPINQSGLFYMNSQYDKQKATDGYTGLAASLSYSGIQVIFSETEDVLNKALTLNSNARSALQNILLRLADPTMLGDSTLVDSIVSTIGEFGRSFSYNAGFNGQKTSQTVLKDLVYNFSLYFTSSGLQNGAAILRNYYGSSTNFNTLMSDAYSLMRNALGRGGQFTKDPNVLLAFEFSKNLYSLGFLSNSYGIDASVGKMIRSDFSGKYRDADSNAQPLSALETLIMLLVAADSYGYRWASPSDSNTQALESSSANGGPMTGGVLTVGDAIYSLHSNMTGSFGLKSFLDQSSSSQKVFKNGSVFSFSINSPTVSMIESGVGGIVPDLSDPVYTKTIPFMMRLMRKVVFSGAGPYYNKNRKDAQGNFLTIDGTLYKTADGTDQVYQPTWNSSEYRIQVQYSSSSLCKWVGPGGREAICAKDGGFSAVSSGTNQSGTNGWSIPVWEISKTDDERAVNSDEEALYKNYQWLLYEKRMIVVVPILASLGPSVPYKMGAFVTVAANGLQGLINSKPILSASSICSLRKNAVWSISGGSWKSPLNGGSECPTSSSNPSWRTPGIPVTQASYSSKAGDSMFYLEVWDYGIAGTSSISFNSVGDQSLFNIFYPGNSVPSLVPPSGVIPGAIAANFPVIGQLGFLTPAAVVPENVNVQWENRNRLLPIILTLARTLDDQSDATHSKNPFEILIGISRILIRPLVQTISDQAPNSGNTQITVVLTDSLIMSGTDNSGGNSGNQLFSVRNNLGQIDQFYFRSTDMTSTAEIRTPLSLLIESDFRYQDGLLNILSQSIFFSSSFDSLARLGSPTRAASAGLLFSALADFFNEVKITSDVPAPTANQFNLQAYFLEIEGDLAPYSDPNSHPQGGSTWNRVGDWAIRFRDYLSDDSVFSILPTLRLPLDLLGSVPPDSGQISFILDMVASLLKNSNGAQDYLITKFLSKHTPDMLNQLAGNASSINNVLYAIVENGLFFSYLEDRMSASPYSISDLLKDINGFLISDMIQRKQNDLYSLPYSIGTFLGQVADILERGPSPFLYPGGATFYDDKNANPSGSYWNVMSQILTR
;
A
#
# COMPACT_ATOMS: atom_id res chain seq x y z
N MET A 1 87.77 8.55 -15.29
CA MET A 1 88.30 9.35 -14.17
C MET A 1 87.58 10.71 -14.02
N GLU A 2 86.35 10.89 -14.55
CA GLU A 2 85.62 12.18 -14.47
C GLU A 2 84.29 12.14 -13.69
N THR A 3 83.94 11.01 -13.05
CA THR A 3 82.73 10.89 -12.21
C THR A 3 82.98 11.12 -10.71
N ARG A 4 84.24 11.37 -10.30
CA ARG A 4 84.64 11.57 -8.88
C ARG A 4 84.77 13.04 -8.45
N GLU A 5 85.06 13.97 -9.37
CA GLU A 5 85.16 15.40 -9.07
C GLU A 5 83.79 16.11 -9.11
N LEU A 6 82.87 15.72 -10.01
CA LEU A 6 81.52 16.29 -10.07
C LEU A 6 80.65 15.91 -8.85
N LYS A 7 80.83 14.68 -8.30
CA LYS A 7 80.16 14.24 -7.06
C LYS A 7 80.71 14.92 -5.80
N ARG A 8 81.97 15.35 -5.79
CA ARG A 8 82.56 16.13 -4.68
C ARG A 8 82.16 17.60 -4.70
N ALA A 9 81.90 18.19 -5.87
CA ALA A 9 81.34 19.53 -5.98
C ALA A 9 79.85 19.57 -5.57
N TRP A 10 79.06 18.57 -5.97
CA TRP A 10 77.65 18.45 -5.59
C TRP A 10 77.44 18.09 -4.11
N SER A 11 78.30 17.25 -3.51
CA SER A 11 78.20 16.97 -2.07
C SER A 11 78.59 18.18 -1.22
N LYS A 12 79.50 19.05 -1.66
CA LYS A 12 79.86 20.29 -0.95
C LYS A 12 78.80 21.38 -1.09
N PHE A 13 78.10 21.46 -2.22
CA PHE A 13 76.95 22.36 -2.39
C PHE A 13 75.75 21.94 -1.52
N ILE A 14 75.47 20.64 -1.44
CA ILE A 14 74.46 20.07 -0.54
C ILE A 14 74.86 20.21 0.94
N PHE A 15 76.15 20.07 1.28
CA PHE A 15 76.62 20.27 2.66
C PHE A 15 76.49 21.74 3.09
N VAL A 16 76.72 22.71 2.20
CA VAL A 16 76.54 24.14 2.50
C VAL A 16 75.05 24.51 2.62
N LEU A 17 74.16 23.88 1.84
CA LEU A 17 72.70 24.03 1.98
C LEU A 17 72.15 23.37 3.26
N LEU A 18 72.71 22.23 3.68
CA LEU A 18 72.39 21.60 4.97
C LEU A 18 73.01 22.33 6.17
N SER A 19 74.10 23.07 5.97
CA SER A 19 74.72 23.89 7.04
C SER A 19 73.99 25.21 7.29
N ILE A 20 73.24 25.72 6.31
CA ILE A 20 72.47 26.98 6.45
C ILE A 20 71.07 26.72 7.05
N PHE A 21 70.53 25.50 6.95
CA PHE A 21 69.30 25.12 7.68
C PHE A 21 69.55 24.60 9.12
N SER A 22 70.79 24.65 9.60
CA SER A 22 71.17 24.22 10.96
C SER A 22 71.18 25.35 12.00
N PHE A 23 70.61 26.52 11.71
CA PHE A 23 70.48 27.61 12.70
C PHE A 23 69.15 28.35 12.57
N GLN A 24 68.04 27.70 12.94
CA GLN A 24 67.02 28.28 13.82
C GLN A 24 66.39 27.15 14.65
N ASN A 25 67.00 26.97 15.83
CA ASN A 25 66.52 26.11 16.90
C ASN A 25 65.17 26.63 17.45
N CYS A 26 64.08 25.88 17.28
CA CYS A 26 63.12 25.75 18.37
C CYS A 26 63.59 24.57 19.21
N ALA A 27 64.31 24.90 20.29
CA ALA A 27 64.85 23.96 21.23
C ALA A 27 63.75 23.03 21.77
N HIS A 28 63.96 21.73 21.59
CA HIS A 28 63.36 20.70 22.40
C HIS A 28 63.85 20.92 23.84
N SER A 29 63.00 21.45 24.72
CA SER A 29 63.22 21.33 26.16
C SER A 29 62.81 19.91 26.55
N GLY A 30 63.80 19.02 26.60
CA GLY A 30 63.68 17.76 27.32
C GLY A 30 63.55 18.06 28.80
N GLU A 31 62.33 18.02 29.32
CA GLU A 31 62.07 17.88 30.74
C GLU A 31 61.09 16.73 30.95
N SER A 32 61.45 15.83 31.87
CA SER A 32 60.60 14.74 32.33
C SER A 32 59.29 15.29 32.89
N PHE A 33 58.18 14.59 32.62
CA PHE A 33 56.86 14.90 33.17
C PHE A 33 56.94 15.19 34.67
N THR A 34 56.65 16.44 35.04
CA THR A 34 56.47 16.85 36.43
C THR A 34 55.18 17.65 36.55
N LEU A 35 54.24 17.09 37.33
CA LEU A 35 53.38 17.74 38.30
C LEU A 35 52.79 19.13 38.10
N ASN A 36 53.65 20.14 37.94
CA ASN A 36 53.27 21.53 37.83
C ASN A 36 52.62 21.84 36.47
N SER A 37 52.52 20.84 35.59
CA SER A 37 51.83 20.86 34.30
C SER A 37 50.29 20.90 34.39
N PHE A 38 49.68 20.69 35.56
CA PHE A 38 48.21 20.66 35.69
C PHE A 38 47.54 21.92 36.28
N PHE A 39 48.30 22.91 36.78
CA PHE A 39 47.74 24.13 37.37
C PHE A 39 47.93 25.38 36.49
N ASP A 40 46.86 26.17 36.32
CA ASP A 40 46.76 27.25 35.34
C ASP A 40 47.07 28.67 35.89
N GLN A 41 48.07 28.83 36.77
CA GLN A 41 48.37 30.17 37.33
C GLN A 41 49.81 30.67 37.32
N GLN A 42 50.80 29.99 36.75
CA GLN A 42 52.15 30.59 36.60
C GLN A 42 52.78 30.31 35.25
N ASN A 43 53.51 31.27 34.68
CA ASN A 43 53.99 31.28 33.30
C ASN A 43 55.33 30.52 33.17
N ILE A 44 55.30 29.19 32.97
CA ILE A 44 56.50 28.35 32.74
C ILE A 44 56.18 27.28 31.69
N GLY A 45 57.02 27.20 30.66
CA GLY A 45 56.82 26.45 29.41
C GLY A 45 56.86 24.93 29.51
N GLY A 46 55.75 24.33 29.93
CA GLY A 46 55.46 22.90 29.82
C GLY A 46 54.06 22.66 29.24
N LEU A 47 53.84 21.44 28.71
CA LEU A 47 52.55 20.99 28.18
C LEU A 47 51.53 20.91 29.33
N ARG A 48 50.54 21.81 29.32
CA ARG A 48 49.40 21.85 30.26
C ARG A 48 48.16 21.28 29.60
N LEU A 49 47.21 20.74 30.37
CA LEU A 49 45.93 20.24 29.85
C LEU A 49 45.21 21.30 28.97
N PHE A 50 45.37 22.60 29.29
CA PHE A 50 44.84 23.72 28.52
C PHE A 50 45.78 24.30 27.46
N ASN A 51 47.05 23.87 27.40
CA ASN A 51 48.02 24.23 26.36
C ASN A 51 48.14 23.19 25.23
N ILE A 52 47.65 21.95 25.44
CA ILE A 52 47.46 20.95 24.35
C ILE A 52 46.66 21.57 23.20
N PHE A 53 45.73 22.47 23.54
CA PHE A 53 44.87 23.18 22.60
C PHE A 53 45.36 24.59 22.26
N ASP A 54 46.61 24.97 22.57
CA ASP A 54 47.14 26.31 22.23
C ASP A 54 47.13 26.57 20.73
N ASN A 55 47.43 25.54 19.94
CA ASN A 55 47.37 25.60 18.47
C ASN A 55 45.94 25.45 17.92
N TYR A 56 44.93 25.29 18.80
CA TYR A 56 43.53 25.01 18.47
C TYR A 56 42.61 25.93 19.29
N PRO A 57 42.63 27.25 19.01
CA PRO A 57 42.01 28.27 19.85
C PRO A 57 40.50 28.11 20.05
N SER A 58 39.77 27.56 19.07
CA SER A 58 38.33 27.31 19.21
C SER A 58 38.01 26.17 20.17
N ILE A 59 38.79 25.07 20.11
CA ILE A 59 38.69 23.94 21.04
C ILE A 59 39.04 24.43 22.45
N LYS A 60 40.13 25.20 22.59
CA LYS A 60 40.55 25.81 23.86
C LYS A 60 39.48 26.72 24.46
N ALA A 61 38.81 27.51 23.63
CA ALA A 61 37.73 28.39 24.05
C ALA A 61 36.48 27.61 24.50
N GLY A 62 36.18 26.48 23.86
CA GLY A 62 35.15 25.55 24.33
C GLY A 62 35.40 25.10 25.76
N PHE A 63 36.62 24.64 26.08
CA PHE A 63 36.97 24.25 27.45
C PHE A 63 36.98 25.43 28.43
N ARG A 64 37.37 26.64 27.99
CA ARG A 64 37.30 27.86 28.82
C ARG A 64 35.88 28.36 29.07
N SER A 65 34.92 28.00 28.22
CA SER A 65 33.51 28.38 28.38
C SER A 65 32.76 27.55 29.44
N LEU A 66 33.39 26.48 29.92
CA LEU A 66 32.86 25.64 31.00
C LEU A 66 33.16 26.30 32.35
N ASP A 67 32.13 26.44 33.20
CA ASP A 67 32.30 26.78 34.62
C ASP A 67 33.00 25.60 35.33
N PRO A 68 34.24 25.76 35.83
CA PRO A 68 35.00 24.67 36.44
C PRO A 68 34.32 24.06 37.67
N ILE A 69 33.59 24.85 38.46
CA ILE A 69 32.94 24.37 39.68
C ILE A 69 31.74 23.49 39.31
N GLU A 70 30.89 24.01 38.44
CA GLU A 70 29.69 23.30 37.99
C GLU A 70 30.05 22.06 37.16
N PHE A 71 31.06 22.17 36.28
CA PHE A 71 31.61 21.04 35.53
C PHE A 71 32.06 19.91 36.46
N ASN A 72 32.86 20.23 37.48
CA ASN A 72 33.35 19.23 38.42
C ASN A 72 32.22 18.61 39.26
N GLN A 73 31.23 19.41 39.67
CA GLN A 73 30.07 18.90 40.40
C GLN A 73 29.21 17.96 39.55
N LYS A 74 28.92 18.35 38.29
CA LYS A 74 28.11 17.54 37.36
C LYS A 74 28.83 16.30 36.88
N MET A 75 30.14 16.40 36.67
CA MET A 75 30.99 15.24 36.39
C MET A 75 31.03 14.30 37.60
N GLN A 76 31.25 14.81 38.82
CA GLN A 76 31.25 14.00 40.04
C GLN A 76 29.91 13.34 40.31
N SER A 77 28.79 14.03 40.08
CA SER A 77 27.46 13.43 40.22
C SER A 77 27.20 12.33 39.19
N SER A 78 27.77 12.45 37.99
CA SER A 78 27.64 11.43 36.92
C SER A 78 28.53 10.22 37.19
N PHE A 79 29.83 10.43 37.45
CA PHE A 79 30.77 9.34 37.71
C PHE A 79 30.67 8.77 39.13
N GLY A 80 29.93 9.42 40.04
CA GLY A 80 29.67 8.92 41.39
C GLY A 80 28.48 7.96 41.52
N GLN A 81 27.64 7.86 40.47
CA GLN A 81 26.50 6.94 40.45
C GLN A 81 26.87 5.46 40.18
N PRO A 82 27.78 5.13 39.23
CA PRO A 82 28.19 3.76 38.99
C PRO A 82 28.97 3.18 40.18
N ASP A 83 28.86 1.86 40.38
CA ASP A 83 29.68 1.17 41.38
C ASP A 83 31.17 1.15 40.97
N THR A 84 32.05 1.00 41.95
CA THR A 84 33.51 1.01 41.73
C THR A 84 33.95 -0.04 40.71
N GLY A 85 33.30 -1.21 40.68
CA GLY A 85 33.56 -2.26 39.69
C GLY A 85 33.23 -1.85 38.27
N SER A 86 32.11 -1.15 38.06
CA SER A 86 31.76 -0.56 36.76
C SER A 86 32.71 0.57 36.35
N MET A 87 33.18 1.39 37.29
CA MET A 87 34.17 2.42 36.97
C MET A 87 35.49 1.81 36.49
N ILE A 88 35.99 0.79 37.21
CA ILE A 88 37.21 0.05 36.84
C ILE A 88 37.04 -0.59 35.45
N GLY A 89 35.89 -1.25 35.20
CA GLY A 89 35.60 -1.86 33.91
C GLY A 89 35.56 -0.84 32.77
N PHE A 90 34.92 0.32 32.96
CA PHE A 90 34.90 1.40 31.97
C PHE A 90 36.31 1.95 31.69
N LEU A 91 37.12 2.17 32.72
CA LEU A 91 38.50 2.64 32.59
C LEU A 91 39.39 1.60 31.87
N ARG A 92 39.23 0.31 32.17
CA ARG A 92 39.93 -0.78 31.47
C ARG A 92 39.47 -0.94 30.03
N GLY A 93 38.17 -0.81 29.75
CA GLY A 93 37.64 -0.82 28.40
C GLY A 93 38.17 0.34 27.56
N SER A 94 38.18 1.54 28.14
CA SER A 94 38.71 2.76 27.51
C SER A 94 40.23 2.68 27.29
N SER A 95 40.97 2.18 28.29
CA SER A 95 42.42 1.91 28.19
C SER A 95 42.72 0.89 27.10
N GLY A 96 41.99 -0.23 27.07
CA GLY A 96 42.15 -1.28 26.06
C GLY A 96 41.87 -0.80 24.64
N LEU A 97 40.86 0.05 24.45
CA LEU A 97 40.54 0.64 23.14
C LEU A 97 41.64 1.60 22.65
N LEU A 98 42.27 2.35 23.56
CA LEU A 98 43.32 3.31 23.23
C LEU A 98 44.70 2.67 23.02
N LEU A 99 44.98 1.52 23.66
CA LEU A 99 46.28 0.86 23.64
C LEU A 99 46.40 -0.31 22.66
N LYS A 100 45.29 -0.82 22.11
CA LYS A 100 45.34 -2.00 21.25
C LYS A 100 45.76 -1.67 19.83
N SER A 101 46.68 -2.48 19.29
CA SER A 101 47.17 -2.41 17.93
C SER A 101 46.65 -3.55 17.06
N TYR A 102 46.56 -3.29 15.74
CA TYR A 102 46.32 -4.35 14.76
C TYR A 102 47.59 -5.21 14.59
N SER A 103 47.42 -6.53 14.65
CA SER A 103 48.27 -7.43 13.85
C SER A 103 47.67 -7.45 12.45
N SER A 104 48.33 -6.84 11.47
CA SER A 104 47.92 -6.99 10.08
C SER A 104 47.96 -8.48 9.71
N ASN A 105 46.84 -9.01 9.22
CA ASN A 105 46.80 -10.31 8.53
C ASN A 105 47.81 -10.32 7.37
N ILE A 106 49.03 -10.76 7.64
CA ILE A 106 49.80 -11.61 6.73
C ILE A 106 49.78 -13.00 7.38
N ALA A 107 48.62 -13.64 7.35
CA ALA A 107 48.51 -15.07 7.52
C ALA A 107 48.78 -15.73 6.15
N ASN A 108 50.04 -15.67 5.70
CA ASN A 108 50.67 -16.52 4.68
C ASN A 108 52.09 -16.00 4.36
N ALA A 109 52.93 -15.88 5.38
CA ALA A 109 54.38 -15.91 5.19
C ALA A 109 54.94 -16.82 6.27
N ASP A 110 55.20 -18.04 5.83
CA ASP A 110 55.95 -19.11 6.46
C ASP A 110 57.01 -18.58 7.46
N ILE A 111 56.73 -18.65 8.76
CA ILE A 111 57.72 -18.44 9.82
C ILE A 111 58.50 -19.74 9.95
N SER A 112 59.33 -20.02 8.94
CA SER A 112 60.31 -21.10 8.97
C SER A 112 61.54 -20.79 8.11
N SER A 113 62.03 -19.54 8.13
CA SER A 113 63.43 -19.30 7.75
C SER A 113 64.02 -18.14 8.53
N GLY A 114 65.00 -18.47 9.38
CA GLY A 114 65.81 -17.48 10.07
C GLY A 114 66.61 -16.66 9.06
N SER A 115 66.30 -15.38 8.96
CA SER A 115 67.27 -14.37 8.52
C SER A 115 66.91 -13.02 9.11
N SER A 116 67.94 -12.37 9.67
CA SER A 116 67.94 -11.05 10.27
C SER A 116 67.66 -9.94 9.24
N GLY A 117 66.82 -8.96 9.61
CA GLY A 117 66.88 -7.62 9.01
C GLY A 117 65.52 -7.04 8.57
N ASN A 118 65.16 -5.91 9.17
CA ASN A 118 64.04 -4.99 8.87
C ASN A 118 62.63 -5.41 9.31
N SER A 119 62.37 -5.29 10.62
CA SER A 119 61.03 -5.12 11.19
C SER A 119 60.56 -3.66 11.02
N ASP A 120 60.01 -3.32 9.86
CA ASP A 120 59.49 -1.97 9.56
C ASP A 120 57.96 -1.94 9.41
N THR A 121 57.26 -2.85 10.08
CA THR A 121 55.81 -2.77 10.31
C THR A 121 55.55 -2.55 11.80
N ALA A 122 55.65 -1.29 12.21
CA ALA A 122 55.24 -0.86 13.54
C ALA A 122 53.74 -1.16 13.75
N PRO A 123 53.34 -1.69 14.91
CA PRO A 123 51.93 -1.94 15.22
C PRO A 123 51.16 -0.61 15.28
N VAL A 124 50.23 -0.38 14.33
CA VAL A 124 49.36 0.80 14.32
C VAL A 124 48.23 0.60 15.32
N LEU A 125 47.99 1.58 16.20
CA LEU A 125 46.89 1.55 17.16
C LEU A 125 45.56 1.65 16.42
N MET A 126 44.61 0.80 16.78
CA MET A 126 43.30 0.73 16.14
C MET A 126 42.56 2.07 16.17
N ILE A 127 42.65 2.80 17.29
CA ILE A 127 42.03 4.11 17.44
C ILE A 127 42.65 5.16 16.50
N GLN A 128 43.92 5.04 16.12
CA GLN A 128 44.57 5.99 15.21
C GLN A 128 44.01 5.88 13.80
N ASP A 129 43.76 4.66 13.32
CA ASP A 129 43.09 4.45 12.02
C ASP A 129 41.64 4.95 12.04
N ILE A 130 40.92 4.78 13.15
CA ILE A 130 39.57 5.32 13.32
C ILE A 130 39.59 6.85 13.31
N LEU A 131 40.49 7.47 14.08
CA LEU A 131 40.63 8.93 14.12
C LEU A 131 41.11 9.50 12.78
N ARG A 132 41.92 8.75 12.04
CA ARG A 132 42.35 9.11 10.68
C ARG A 132 41.20 9.04 9.67
N ASP A 133 40.38 8.00 9.72
CA ASP A 133 39.21 7.87 8.84
C ASP A 133 38.12 8.91 9.22
N SER A 134 37.93 9.20 10.51
CA SER A 134 37.11 10.32 10.98
C SER A 134 37.64 11.68 10.49
N ASN A 135 38.96 11.86 10.46
CA ASN A 135 39.58 13.04 9.87
C ASN A 135 39.31 13.13 8.36
N PHE A 136 39.33 12.03 7.62
CA PHE A 136 38.94 12.05 6.21
C PHE A 136 37.47 12.44 6.01
N LEU A 137 36.56 11.99 6.89
CA LEU A 137 35.16 12.43 6.87
C LEU A 137 35.02 13.92 7.19
N LEU A 138 35.71 14.42 8.22
CA LEU A 138 35.73 15.85 8.56
C LEU A 138 36.35 16.70 7.44
N GLY A 139 37.41 16.21 6.81
CA GLY A 139 38.01 16.81 5.63
C GLY A 139 37.04 16.89 4.46
N ARG A 140 36.15 15.91 4.27
CA ARG A 140 35.07 15.97 3.26
C ARG A 140 34.06 17.05 3.58
N VAL A 141 33.66 17.18 4.84
CA VAL A 141 32.73 18.24 5.29
C VAL A 141 33.34 19.64 5.10
N LEU A 142 34.62 19.82 5.48
CA LEU A 142 35.33 21.10 5.36
C LEU A 142 35.56 21.51 3.91
N ASN A 143 35.83 20.54 3.03
CA ASN A 143 36.08 20.76 1.60
C ASN A 143 34.85 20.43 0.73
N ALA A 144 33.65 20.48 1.31
CA ALA A 144 32.42 20.22 0.58
C ALA A 144 32.29 21.18 -0.61
N PRO A 145 31.74 20.72 -1.75
CA PRO A 145 31.60 21.55 -2.95
C PRO A 145 30.73 22.78 -2.67
N ASN A 146 30.86 23.82 -3.51
CA ASN A 146 30.06 25.05 -3.46
C ASN A 146 30.16 25.85 -2.14
N ASN A 147 31.23 25.67 -1.35
CA ASN A 147 31.38 26.28 -0.02
C ASN A 147 30.20 25.96 0.92
N SER A 148 29.63 24.75 0.83
CA SER A 148 28.42 24.37 1.58
C SER A 148 28.50 24.62 3.08
N LEU A 149 29.64 24.37 3.72
CA LEU A 149 29.79 24.61 5.15
C LEU A 149 29.59 26.10 5.51
N SER A 150 30.16 27.02 4.73
CA SER A 150 29.98 28.46 4.94
C SER A 150 28.55 28.91 4.66
N GLY A 151 27.85 28.26 3.72
CA GLY A 151 26.43 28.49 3.48
C GLY A 151 25.51 27.95 4.58
N LEU A 152 25.91 26.88 5.28
CA LEU A 152 25.17 26.27 6.39
C LEU A 152 25.43 26.91 7.74
N GLU A 153 26.58 27.57 7.90
CA GLU A 153 27.02 28.18 9.16
C GLU A 153 25.93 29.02 9.85
N PRO A 154 25.18 29.90 9.17
CA PRO A 154 24.10 30.66 9.82
C PRO A 154 22.97 29.80 10.39
N TRP A 155 22.67 28.65 9.76
CA TRP A 155 21.65 27.73 10.25
C TRP A 155 22.19 26.85 11.38
N LEU A 156 23.42 26.35 11.26
CA LEU A 156 24.08 25.57 12.30
C LEU A 156 24.23 26.36 13.60
N GLU A 157 24.52 27.67 13.52
CA GLU A 157 24.54 28.53 14.71
C GLU A 157 23.13 28.70 15.32
N LYS A 158 22.07 28.85 14.51
CA LYS A 158 20.69 28.87 15.04
C LYS A 158 20.33 27.56 15.76
N VAL A 159 20.76 26.42 15.24
CA VAL A 159 20.58 25.10 15.87
C VAL A 159 21.33 25.04 17.20
N ARG A 160 22.57 25.55 17.24
CA ARG A 160 23.39 25.61 18.46
C ARG A 160 22.77 26.48 19.57
N TYR A 161 22.05 27.54 19.21
CA TYR A 161 21.30 28.36 20.16
C TYR A 161 19.90 27.83 20.48
N SER A 162 19.45 26.74 19.85
CA SER A 162 18.15 26.13 20.13
C SER A 162 18.13 25.47 21.51
N ARG A 163 16.96 25.42 22.16
CA ARG A 163 16.77 24.77 23.47
C ARG A 163 16.55 23.25 23.35
N ILE A 164 16.75 22.68 22.17
CA ILE A 164 16.53 21.26 21.93
C ILE A 164 17.73 20.47 22.48
N PRO A 165 17.52 19.40 23.27
CA PRO A 165 18.61 18.62 23.87
C PRO A 165 19.29 17.74 22.80
N ILE A 166 20.21 18.35 22.05
CA ILE A 166 20.86 17.73 20.89
C ILE A 166 21.78 16.58 21.32
N LEU A 167 22.63 16.76 22.34
CA LEU A 167 23.65 15.74 22.69
C LEU A 167 23.01 14.47 23.27
N ARG A 168 21.97 14.60 24.08
CA ARG A 168 21.25 13.48 24.67
C ARG A 168 20.42 12.73 23.62
N ASN A 169 19.83 13.44 22.66
CA ASN A 169 19.03 12.82 21.59
C ASN A 169 19.87 12.27 20.44
N LEU A 170 21.12 12.72 20.27
CA LEU A 170 22.09 12.13 19.34
C LEU A 170 22.81 10.89 19.89
N SER A 171 22.58 10.54 21.17
CA SER A 171 23.06 9.27 21.72
C SER A 171 22.51 8.11 20.88
N PRO A 172 23.35 7.16 20.43
CA PRO A 172 22.89 5.99 19.66
C PRO A 172 21.85 5.15 20.40
N ILE A 173 21.84 5.26 21.74
CA ILE A 173 20.90 4.59 22.61
C ILE A 173 20.27 5.66 23.49
N ASN A 174 18.93 5.74 23.43
CA ASN A 174 18.18 6.67 24.24
C ASN A 174 18.38 6.37 25.75
N GLN A 175 18.08 7.34 26.61
CA GLN A 175 18.28 7.21 28.05
C GLN A 175 17.56 5.99 28.65
N SER A 176 16.35 5.70 28.18
CA SER A 176 15.56 4.54 28.62
C SER A 176 16.24 3.22 28.24
N GLY A 177 16.80 3.14 27.03
CA GLY A 177 17.58 2.03 26.50
C GLY A 177 18.79 1.73 27.38
N LEU A 178 19.55 2.78 27.73
CA LEU A 178 20.69 2.69 28.63
C LEU A 178 20.27 2.23 30.04
N PHE A 179 19.16 2.75 30.57
CA PHE A 179 18.61 2.33 31.86
C PHE A 179 18.21 0.85 31.87
N TYR A 180 17.55 0.38 30.82
CA TYR A 180 17.15 -1.02 30.70
C TYR A 180 18.35 -1.95 30.63
N MET A 181 19.36 -1.62 29.81
CA MET A 181 20.58 -2.42 29.74
C MET A 181 21.30 -2.47 31.09
N ASN A 182 21.39 -1.34 31.80
CA ASN A 182 21.98 -1.29 33.15
C ASN A 182 21.20 -2.16 34.15
N SER A 183 19.87 -2.10 34.12
CA SER A 183 19.03 -2.83 35.10
C SER A 183 18.81 -4.32 34.79
N GLN A 184 18.89 -4.75 33.53
CA GLN A 184 18.52 -6.11 33.11
C GLN A 184 19.69 -6.95 32.57
N TYR A 185 20.76 -6.34 32.07
CA TYR A 185 21.86 -7.11 31.48
C TYR A 185 22.91 -7.41 32.55
N ASP A 186 23.12 -8.70 32.81
CA ASP A 186 24.31 -9.15 33.50
C ASP A 186 25.56 -8.98 32.61
N LYS A 187 26.74 -9.15 33.22
CA LYS A 187 28.02 -8.99 32.53
C LYS A 187 28.15 -9.90 31.29
N GLN A 188 27.59 -11.12 31.34
CA GLN A 188 27.68 -12.09 30.25
C GLN A 188 26.78 -11.66 29.09
N LYS A 189 25.52 -11.33 29.35
CA LYS A 189 24.57 -10.84 28.34
C LYS A 189 25.05 -9.56 27.66
N ALA A 190 25.64 -8.63 28.40
CA ALA A 190 26.21 -7.42 27.82
C ALA A 190 27.40 -7.73 26.89
N THR A 191 28.26 -8.67 27.28
CA THR A 191 29.40 -9.13 26.47
C THR A 191 28.92 -9.82 25.19
N ASP A 192 27.93 -10.71 25.32
CA ASP A 192 27.32 -11.44 24.20
C ASP A 192 26.59 -10.47 23.25
N GLY A 193 25.95 -9.42 23.78
CA GLY A 193 25.32 -8.37 22.97
C GLY A 193 26.31 -7.57 22.12
N TYR A 194 27.43 -7.13 22.71
CA TYR A 194 28.46 -6.37 21.98
C TYR A 194 29.16 -7.24 20.92
N THR A 195 29.50 -8.49 21.25
CA THR A 195 30.12 -9.42 20.30
C THR A 195 29.14 -9.86 19.20
N GLY A 196 27.87 -10.06 19.53
CA GLY A 196 26.81 -10.35 18.55
C GLY A 196 26.55 -9.20 17.57
N LEU A 197 26.55 -7.95 18.06
CA LEU A 197 26.44 -6.76 17.21
C LEU A 197 27.68 -6.62 16.32
N ALA A 198 28.88 -6.81 16.87
CA ALA A 198 30.12 -6.79 16.10
C ALA A 198 30.13 -7.86 14.98
N ALA A 199 29.72 -9.09 15.29
CA ALA A 199 29.60 -10.17 14.32
C ALA A 199 28.55 -9.88 13.23
N SER A 200 27.46 -9.20 13.60
CA SER A 200 26.43 -8.77 12.64
C SER A 200 26.97 -7.71 11.68
N LEU A 201 27.55 -6.63 12.21
CA LEU A 201 28.05 -5.51 11.40
C LEU A 201 29.23 -5.90 10.49
N SER A 202 30.05 -6.87 10.90
CA SER A 202 31.17 -7.39 10.10
C SER A 202 30.77 -8.46 9.08
N TYR A 203 29.49 -8.83 9.01
CA TYR A 203 29.01 -9.83 8.06
C TYR A 203 29.06 -9.33 6.61
N SER A 204 29.51 -10.20 5.69
CA SER A 204 29.68 -9.85 4.26
C SER A 204 28.40 -9.36 3.60
N GLY A 205 27.23 -9.93 3.93
CA GLY A 205 25.96 -9.46 3.38
C GLY A 205 25.55 -8.07 3.86
N ILE A 206 25.86 -7.72 5.13
CA ILE A 206 25.59 -6.37 5.65
C ILE A 206 26.55 -5.35 5.01
N GLN A 207 27.80 -5.74 4.74
CA GLN A 207 28.74 -4.93 3.98
C GLN A 207 28.23 -4.61 2.58
N VAL A 208 27.68 -5.60 1.87
CA VAL A 208 27.05 -5.41 0.55
C VAL A 208 25.90 -4.41 0.65
N ILE A 209 24.97 -4.60 1.59
CA ILE A 209 23.84 -3.68 1.81
C ILE A 209 24.30 -2.25 2.08
N PHE A 210 25.32 -2.05 2.93
CA PHE A 210 25.86 -0.71 3.20
C PHE A 210 26.50 -0.11 1.96
N SER A 211 27.25 -0.89 1.17
CA SER A 211 27.84 -0.40 -0.08
C SER A 211 26.78 -0.05 -1.13
N GLU A 212 25.74 -0.85 -1.28
CA GLU A 212 24.61 -0.57 -2.18
C GLU A 212 23.83 0.67 -1.73
N THR A 213 23.66 0.84 -0.42
CA THR A 213 23.02 2.05 0.15
C THR A 213 23.84 3.30 -0.20
N GLU A 214 25.17 3.23 -0.06
CA GLU A 214 26.05 4.32 -0.48
C GLU A 214 25.98 4.57 -2.00
N ASP A 215 25.89 3.53 -2.83
CA ASP A 215 25.74 3.65 -4.29
C ASP A 215 24.43 4.34 -4.67
N VAL A 216 23.33 3.96 -4.04
CA VAL A 216 22.02 4.59 -4.24
C VAL A 216 22.06 6.06 -3.82
N LEU A 217 22.63 6.37 -2.65
CA LEU A 217 22.77 7.74 -2.17
C LEU A 217 23.68 8.58 -3.09
N ASN A 218 24.82 8.03 -3.50
CA ASN A 218 25.77 8.70 -4.40
C ASN A 218 25.11 8.99 -5.75
N LYS A 219 24.33 8.03 -6.26
CA LYS A 219 23.58 8.21 -7.50
C LYS A 219 22.47 9.26 -7.36
N ALA A 220 21.71 9.23 -6.27
CA ALA A 220 20.64 10.19 -6.00
C ALA A 220 21.13 11.63 -5.82
N LEU A 221 22.28 11.80 -5.15
CA LEU A 221 22.79 13.11 -4.77
C LEU A 221 23.77 13.72 -5.78
N THR A 222 24.39 12.89 -6.64
CA THR A 222 25.47 13.36 -7.54
C THR A 222 25.35 12.97 -9.00
N LEU A 223 24.86 11.77 -9.33
CA LEU A 223 24.83 11.29 -10.71
C LEU A 223 23.52 11.62 -11.43
N ASN A 224 22.41 11.69 -10.69
CA ASN A 224 21.09 12.00 -11.23
C ASN A 224 20.64 13.39 -10.76
N SER A 225 20.67 14.38 -11.66
CA SER A 225 20.25 15.75 -11.37
C SER A 225 18.77 15.87 -11.00
N ASN A 226 17.90 15.08 -11.63
CA ASN A 226 16.47 15.11 -11.37
C ASN A 226 16.15 14.52 -10.00
N ALA A 227 16.77 13.39 -9.64
CA ALA A 227 16.62 12.78 -8.32
C ALA A 227 17.10 13.73 -7.22
N ARG A 228 18.23 14.43 -7.46
CA ARG A 228 18.73 15.46 -6.55
C ARG A 228 17.76 16.62 -6.38
N SER A 229 17.23 17.16 -7.48
CA SER A 229 16.23 18.24 -7.44
C SER A 229 14.94 17.79 -6.75
N ALA A 230 14.49 16.56 -6.96
CA ALA A 230 13.34 15.98 -6.27
C ALA A 230 13.59 15.86 -4.76
N LEU A 231 14.75 15.35 -4.34
CA LEU A 231 15.15 15.28 -2.93
C LEU A 231 15.22 16.67 -2.27
N GLN A 232 15.78 17.65 -2.98
CA GLN A 232 15.82 19.04 -2.51
C GLN A 232 14.40 19.59 -2.29
N ASN A 233 13.50 19.35 -3.24
CA ASN A 233 12.10 19.77 -3.11
C ASN A 233 11.37 19.03 -1.98
N ILE A 234 11.60 17.73 -1.79
CA ILE A 234 11.03 16.97 -0.66
C ILE A 234 11.44 17.62 0.67
N LEU A 235 12.75 17.83 0.88
CA LEU A 235 13.25 18.45 2.11
C LEU A 235 12.73 19.88 2.30
N LEU A 236 12.64 20.67 1.23
CA LEU A 236 12.11 22.03 1.27
C LEU A 236 10.65 22.06 1.70
N ARG A 237 9.83 21.12 1.23
CA ARG A 237 8.40 21.06 1.60
C ARG A 237 8.17 20.44 2.96
N LEU A 238 9.02 19.52 3.40
CA LEU A 238 9.02 19.06 4.79
C LEU A 238 9.42 20.19 5.74
N ALA A 239 10.44 21.00 5.40
CA ALA A 239 10.85 22.14 6.22
C ALA A 239 9.88 23.34 6.21
N ASP A 240 8.77 23.26 5.45
CA ASP A 240 7.79 24.34 5.37
C ASP A 240 7.07 24.51 6.73
N PRO A 241 7.04 25.71 7.32
CA PRO A 241 6.35 25.96 8.59
C PRO A 241 4.85 25.60 8.55
N THR A 242 4.22 25.61 7.38
CA THR A 242 2.82 25.21 7.23
C THR A 242 2.62 23.69 7.35
N MET A 243 3.66 22.89 7.08
CA MET A 243 3.62 21.42 7.13
C MET A 243 3.98 20.87 8.52
N LEU A 244 5.11 21.30 9.08
CA LEU A 244 5.63 20.80 10.37
C LEU A 244 5.45 21.77 11.54
N GLY A 245 4.85 22.96 11.33
CA GLY A 245 4.59 23.92 12.41
C GLY A 245 3.58 23.44 13.46
N ASP A 246 2.85 22.36 13.17
CA ASP A 246 1.95 21.67 14.10
C ASP A 246 2.48 20.24 14.31
N SER A 247 2.87 19.92 15.55
CA SER A 247 3.51 18.64 15.90
C SER A 247 2.65 17.43 15.53
N THR A 248 1.34 17.63 15.32
CA THR A 248 0.41 16.55 14.99
C THR A 248 0.78 15.75 13.75
N LEU A 249 1.41 16.34 12.73
CA LEU A 249 1.86 15.58 11.56
C LEU A 249 3.11 14.74 11.87
N VAL A 250 4.07 15.32 12.62
CA VAL A 250 5.27 14.61 13.10
C VAL A 250 4.87 13.44 13.98
N ASP A 251 3.99 13.68 14.96
CA ASP A 251 3.48 12.67 15.88
C ASP A 251 2.75 11.55 15.10
N SER A 252 1.99 11.90 14.04
CA SER A 252 1.29 10.92 13.19
C SER A 252 2.25 10.06 12.34
N ILE A 253 3.29 10.66 11.76
CA ILE A 253 4.32 9.93 11.00
C ILE A 253 5.12 9.01 11.93
N VAL A 254 5.57 9.53 13.07
CA VAL A 254 6.30 8.75 14.09
C VAL A 254 5.42 7.62 14.61
N SER A 255 4.15 7.88 14.91
CA SER A 255 3.18 6.85 15.33
C SER A 255 2.96 5.80 14.24
N THR A 256 2.92 6.16 12.96
CA THR A 256 2.77 5.16 11.87
C THR A 256 3.96 4.19 11.84
N ILE A 257 5.19 4.70 11.99
CA ILE A 257 6.40 3.87 12.07
C ILE A 257 6.40 3.06 13.37
N GLY A 258 6.02 3.69 14.49
CA GLY A 258 5.75 3.10 15.80
C GLY A 258 4.88 1.87 15.74
N GLU A 259 3.72 2.01 15.10
CA GLU A 259 2.69 0.98 15.01
C GLU A 259 3.05 -0.12 14.00
N PHE A 260 3.87 0.20 12.99
CA PHE A 260 4.51 -0.83 12.17
C PHE A 260 5.46 -1.68 13.01
N GLY A 261 6.36 -1.07 13.79
CA GLY A 261 7.26 -1.82 14.68
C GLY A 261 6.49 -2.62 15.73
N ARG A 262 5.49 -1.99 16.36
CA ARG A 262 4.61 -2.63 17.34
C ARG A 262 3.87 -3.83 16.76
N SER A 263 3.52 -3.81 15.47
CA SER A 263 2.87 -4.95 14.82
C SER A 263 3.67 -6.25 15.02
N PHE A 264 5.00 -6.20 14.92
CA PHE A 264 5.90 -7.35 15.12
C PHE A 264 6.01 -7.83 16.57
N SER A 265 5.36 -7.16 17.53
CA SER A 265 5.19 -7.67 18.90
C SER A 265 4.00 -8.62 19.05
N TYR A 266 3.04 -8.58 18.11
CA TYR A 266 1.88 -9.45 18.12
C TYR A 266 2.20 -10.82 17.53
N ASN A 267 1.39 -11.81 17.94
CA ASN A 267 1.43 -13.15 17.41
C ASN A 267 0.30 -13.36 16.40
N ALA A 268 0.55 -14.18 15.38
CA ALA A 268 -0.39 -14.53 14.34
C ALA A 268 -1.02 -15.92 14.55
N GLY A 269 -2.09 -16.19 13.81
CA GLY A 269 -2.78 -17.48 13.80
C GLY A 269 -3.76 -17.69 14.95
N PHE A 270 -4.37 -18.88 14.98
CA PHE A 270 -5.35 -19.26 15.98
C PHE A 270 -4.81 -19.11 17.40
N ASN A 271 -5.47 -18.28 18.22
CA ASN A 271 -5.05 -17.94 19.58
C ASN A 271 -3.62 -17.37 19.68
N GLY A 272 -3.04 -16.82 18.61
CA GLY A 272 -1.72 -16.20 18.62
C GLY A 272 -0.57 -17.20 18.80
N GLN A 273 -0.65 -18.35 18.12
CA GLN A 273 0.34 -19.43 18.23
C GLN A 273 1.66 -19.17 17.49
N LYS A 274 1.68 -18.35 16.43
CA LYS A 274 2.90 -18.06 15.65
C LYS A 274 3.48 -16.70 16.01
N THR A 275 4.78 -16.66 16.30
CA THR A 275 5.49 -15.39 16.51
C THR A 275 5.73 -14.69 15.18
N SER A 276 5.91 -13.38 15.22
CA SER A 276 6.23 -12.57 14.02
C SER A 276 7.47 -13.04 13.26
N GLN A 277 8.43 -13.67 13.95
CA GLN A 277 9.61 -14.29 13.35
C GLN A 277 9.23 -15.48 12.46
N THR A 278 8.40 -16.39 12.97
CA THR A 278 7.93 -17.54 12.20
C THR A 278 7.12 -17.09 10.99
N VAL A 279 6.28 -16.06 11.15
CA VAL A 279 5.48 -15.50 10.04
C VAL A 279 6.36 -14.96 8.91
N LEU A 280 7.43 -14.22 9.22
CA LEU A 280 8.36 -13.76 8.17
C LEU A 280 9.10 -14.92 7.49
N LYS A 281 9.49 -15.95 8.24
CA LYS A 281 10.12 -17.14 7.67
C LYS A 281 9.16 -17.86 6.72
N ASP A 282 7.91 -18.07 7.15
CA ASP A 282 6.87 -18.70 6.34
C ASP A 282 6.57 -17.88 5.07
N LEU A 283 6.58 -16.54 5.16
CA LEU A 283 6.40 -15.67 4.02
C LEU A 283 7.53 -15.82 2.99
N VAL A 284 8.79 -15.77 3.43
CA VAL A 284 9.97 -15.96 2.56
C VAL A 284 9.97 -17.34 1.94
N TYR A 285 9.67 -18.37 2.74
CA TYR A 285 9.53 -19.75 2.26
C TYR A 285 8.47 -19.84 1.15
N ASN A 286 7.29 -19.29 1.37
CA ASN A 286 6.19 -19.37 0.42
C ASN A 286 6.46 -18.57 -0.87
N PHE A 287 7.08 -17.38 -0.79
CA PHE A 287 7.51 -16.67 -2.00
C PHE A 287 8.52 -17.48 -2.80
N SER A 288 9.48 -18.10 -2.12
CA SER A 288 10.45 -19.01 -2.74
C SER A 288 9.74 -20.18 -3.42
N LEU A 289 8.80 -20.82 -2.74
CA LEU A 289 8.10 -22.03 -3.19
C LEU A 289 7.23 -21.80 -4.44
N TYR A 290 6.48 -20.70 -4.49
CA TYR A 290 5.47 -20.43 -5.53
C TYR A 290 5.88 -19.43 -6.61
N PHE A 291 6.80 -18.50 -6.33
CA PHE A 291 7.06 -17.35 -7.20
C PHE A 291 8.53 -17.21 -7.66
N THR A 292 9.40 -18.18 -7.38
CA THR A 292 10.77 -18.22 -7.94
C THR A 292 10.90 -19.32 -8.98
N SER A 293 11.79 -19.14 -9.95
CA SER A 293 12.02 -20.14 -11.03
C SER A 293 12.55 -21.49 -10.54
N SER A 294 13.20 -21.56 -9.37
CA SER A 294 13.65 -22.79 -8.72
C SER A 294 12.63 -23.39 -7.76
N GLY A 295 11.52 -22.70 -7.50
CA GLY A 295 10.49 -23.13 -6.56
C GLY A 295 9.81 -24.43 -7.00
N LEU A 296 9.66 -25.37 -6.06
CA LEU A 296 9.09 -26.70 -6.33
C LEU A 296 7.69 -26.64 -6.96
N GLN A 297 6.87 -25.64 -6.59
CA GLN A 297 5.51 -25.51 -7.10
C GLN A 297 5.43 -24.71 -8.42
N ASN A 298 6.32 -23.73 -8.62
CA ASN A 298 6.42 -22.99 -9.89
C ASN A 298 6.89 -23.91 -11.04
N GLY A 299 7.85 -24.80 -10.76
CA GLY A 299 8.37 -25.78 -11.73
C GLY A 299 7.57 -27.08 -11.86
N ALA A 300 6.58 -27.32 -10.99
CA ALA A 300 5.83 -28.57 -10.96
C ALA A 300 5.04 -28.78 -12.25
N ALA A 301 5.19 -29.95 -12.88
CA ALA A 301 4.39 -30.33 -14.04
C ALA A 301 2.87 -30.28 -13.76
N ILE A 302 2.49 -30.55 -12.50
CA ILE A 302 1.11 -30.55 -12.00
C ILE A 302 0.50 -29.13 -11.98
N LEU A 303 1.30 -28.10 -11.71
CA LEU A 303 0.85 -26.70 -11.60
C LEU A 303 1.33 -25.81 -12.75
N ARG A 304 1.90 -26.39 -13.81
CA ARG A 304 2.42 -25.67 -14.99
C ARG A 304 1.39 -24.79 -15.68
N ASN A 305 0.10 -25.12 -15.56
CA ASN A 305 -0.96 -24.28 -16.10
C ASN A 305 -1.09 -22.97 -15.33
N TYR A 306 -0.74 -22.94 -14.04
CA TYR A 306 -0.86 -21.77 -13.15
C TYR A 306 0.38 -20.89 -13.18
N TYR A 307 1.55 -21.47 -12.96
CA TYR A 307 2.77 -20.71 -12.75
C TYR A 307 3.64 -20.69 -14.00
N GLY A 308 4.19 -19.52 -14.32
CA GLY A 308 5.02 -19.28 -15.50
C GLY A 308 5.85 -17.99 -15.38
N SER A 309 6.49 -17.56 -16.46
CA SER A 309 7.39 -16.38 -16.44
C SER A 309 6.71 -15.07 -16.02
N SER A 310 5.40 -14.95 -16.26
CA SER A 310 4.59 -13.78 -15.87
C SER A 310 4.22 -13.75 -14.38
N THR A 311 4.42 -14.86 -13.66
CA THR A 311 4.18 -14.96 -12.21
C THR A 311 5.46 -14.87 -11.40
N ASN A 312 6.64 -14.94 -12.02
CA ASN A 312 7.91 -14.80 -11.30
C ASN A 312 7.97 -13.50 -10.49
N PHE A 313 8.62 -13.58 -9.33
CA PHE A 313 8.72 -12.49 -8.36
C PHE A 313 9.20 -11.18 -8.99
N ASN A 314 10.25 -11.21 -9.82
CA ASN A 314 10.74 -10.02 -10.49
C ASN A 314 9.69 -9.34 -11.39
N THR A 315 9.04 -10.12 -12.25
CA THR A 315 7.98 -9.61 -13.15
C THR A 315 6.82 -9.04 -12.34
N LEU A 316 6.41 -9.76 -11.28
CA LEU A 316 5.32 -9.35 -10.41
C LEU A 316 5.59 -8.02 -9.71
N MET A 317 6.78 -7.86 -9.13
CA MET A 317 7.19 -6.64 -8.44
C MET A 317 7.41 -5.47 -9.40
N SER A 318 7.94 -5.74 -10.60
CA SER A 318 8.12 -4.72 -11.65
C SER A 318 6.78 -4.19 -12.16
N ASP A 319 5.83 -5.07 -12.46
CA ASP A 319 4.47 -4.69 -12.87
C ASP A 319 3.75 -3.92 -11.75
N ALA A 320 3.90 -4.37 -10.50
CA ALA A 320 3.30 -3.70 -9.34
C ALA A 320 3.86 -2.29 -9.17
N TYR A 321 5.18 -2.13 -9.29
CA TYR A 321 5.83 -0.83 -9.18
C TYR A 321 5.36 0.15 -10.26
N SER A 322 5.21 -0.29 -11.51
CA SER A 322 4.71 0.53 -12.62
C SER A 322 3.34 1.16 -12.33
N LEU A 323 2.40 0.37 -11.79
CA LEU A 323 1.07 0.84 -11.45
C LEU A 323 1.05 1.66 -10.15
N MET A 324 1.81 1.24 -9.14
CA MET A 324 1.95 2.00 -7.88
C MET A 324 2.57 3.38 -8.12
N ARG A 325 3.52 3.51 -9.06
CA ARG A 325 4.11 4.81 -9.45
C ARG A 325 3.03 5.79 -9.91
N ASN A 326 2.09 5.35 -10.73
CA ASN A 326 1.00 6.19 -11.22
C ASN A 326 -0.08 6.45 -10.15
N ALA A 327 -0.31 5.48 -9.25
CA ALA A 327 -1.27 5.63 -8.14
C ALA A 327 -0.79 6.61 -7.06
N LEU A 328 0.50 6.52 -6.69
CA LEU A 328 1.12 7.34 -5.64
C LEU A 328 1.64 8.68 -6.16
N GLY A 329 1.90 8.78 -7.47
CA GLY A 329 2.43 9.96 -8.13
C GLY A 329 1.46 10.58 -9.13
N ARG A 330 1.94 10.85 -10.35
CA ARG A 330 1.16 11.46 -11.42
C ARG A 330 0.31 10.39 -12.11
N GLY A 331 -0.99 10.65 -12.28
CA GLY A 331 -1.93 9.69 -12.89
C GLY A 331 -1.62 9.33 -14.35
N GLY A 332 -0.86 10.17 -15.06
CA GLY A 332 -0.27 9.85 -16.36
C GLY A 332 -1.32 9.63 -17.44
N GLN A 333 -1.18 8.55 -18.22
CA GLN A 333 -2.08 8.28 -19.34
C GLN A 333 -3.51 7.89 -18.93
N PHE A 334 -3.71 7.48 -17.67
CA PHE A 334 -4.97 6.96 -17.16
C PHE A 334 -5.95 8.07 -16.75
N THR A 335 -5.46 9.25 -16.37
CA THR A 335 -6.28 10.34 -15.82
C THR A 335 -6.62 11.41 -16.85
N LYS A 336 -7.69 12.16 -16.57
CA LYS A 336 -8.11 13.35 -17.35
C LYS A 336 -7.01 14.40 -17.42
N ASP A 337 -6.47 14.78 -16.25
CA ASP A 337 -5.26 15.57 -16.16
C ASP A 337 -4.06 14.63 -15.95
N PRO A 338 -3.13 14.50 -16.91
CA PRO A 338 -1.98 13.62 -16.78
C PRO A 338 -1.05 13.97 -15.62
N ASN A 339 -1.07 15.23 -15.17
CA ASN A 339 -0.21 15.74 -14.10
C ASN A 339 -0.87 15.70 -12.73
N VAL A 340 -2.12 15.22 -12.61
CA VAL A 340 -2.81 15.13 -11.32
C VAL A 340 -2.07 14.18 -10.38
N LEU A 341 -1.90 14.62 -9.14
CA LEU A 341 -1.32 13.82 -8.07
C LEU A 341 -2.44 13.03 -7.39
N LEU A 342 -2.64 11.78 -7.82
CA LEU A 342 -3.79 10.97 -7.39
C LEU A 342 -3.82 10.74 -5.88
N ALA A 343 -2.67 10.43 -5.28
CA ALA A 343 -2.57 10.27 -3.82
C ALA A 343 -2.90 11.54 -3.04
N PHE A 344 -2.59 12.72 -3.60
CA PHE A 344 -2.91 14.00 -2.97
C PHE A 344 -4.41 14.32 -3.06
N GLU A 345 -5.04 14.10 -4.22
CA GLU A 345 -6.49 14.27 -4.34
C GLU A 345 -7.26 13.26 -3.48
N PHE A 346 -6.76 12.02 -3.37
CA PHE A 346 -7.29 11.04 -2.43
C PHE A 346 -7.18 11.51 -0.98
N SER A 347 -6.03 12.05 -0.59
CA SER A 347 -5.78 12.64 0.74
C SER A 347 -6.76 13.78 1.07
N LYS A 348 -7.01 14.70 0.13
CA LYS A 348 -8.00 15.78 0.29
C LYS A 348 -9.42 15.24 0.42
N ASN A 349 -9.77 14.25 -0.39
CA ASN A 349 -11.08 13.62 -0.32
C ASN A 349 -11.27 12.86 1.01
N LEU A 350 -10.23 12.20 1.54
CA LEU A 350 -10.25 11.56 2.86
C LEU A 350 -10.48 12.59 3.97
N TYR A 351 -9.75 13.71 3.93
CA TYR A 351 -9.95 14.81 4.88
C TYR A 351 -11.38 15.36 4.84
N SER A 352 -11.96 15.49 3.63
CA SER A 352 -13.31 16.03 3.44
C SER A 352 -14.42 15.20 4.10
N LEU A 353 -14.17 13.92 4.41
CA LEU A 353 -15.12 13.08 5.14
C LEU A 353 -15.30 13.53 6.60
N GLY A 354 -14.27 14.10 7.23
CA GLY A 354 -14.36 14.70 8.57
C GLY A 354 -14.51 13.73 9.76
N PHE A 355 -14.93 12.47 9.56
CA PHE A 355 -15.02 11.46 10.62
C PHE A 355 -13.91 10.40 10.58
N LEU A 356 -13.12 10.34 9.50
CA LEU A 356 -12.00 9.41 9.37
C LEU A 356 -10.81 9.76 10.27
N SER A 357 -10.61 11.04 10.60
CA SER A 357 -9.50 11.52 11.44
C SER A 357 -9.56 11.08 12.91
N ASN A 358 -10.62 10.36 13.30
CA ASN A 358 -10.79 9.74 14.63
C ASN A 358 -11.19 8.25 14.52
N SER A 359 -11.08 7.64 13.33
CA SER A 359 -11.57 6.28 13.07
C SER A 359 -10.56 5.21 13.46
N TYR A 360 -10.46 4.90 14.75
CA TYR A 360 -9.82 3.67 15.21
C TYR A 360 -10.49 2.43 14.59
N GLY A 361 -9.79 1.32 14.34
CA GLY A 361 -10.43 0.03 13.98
C GLY A 361 -10.60 -0.26 12.48
N ILE A 362 -9.89 0.45 11.60
CA ILE A 362 -9.69 0.01 10.21
C ILE A 362 -8.98 -1.35 10.20
N ASP A 363 -7.94 -1.47 11.01
CA ASP A 363 -7.15 -2.69 11.21
C ASP A 363 -8.03 -3.88 11.65
N ALA A 364 -8.91 -3.66 12.63
CA ALA A 364 -9.88 -4.67 13.06
C ALA A 364 -10.85 -5.10 11.94
N SER A 365 -11.20 -4.19 11.02
CA SER A 365 -12.03 -4.51 9.86
C SER A 365 -11.27 -5.35 8.83
N VAL A 366 -10.01 -4.99 8.55
CA VAL A 366 -9.09 -5.79 7.72
C VAL A 366 -8.91 -7.19 8.31
N GLY A 367 -8.64 -7.27 9.62
CA GLY A 367 -8.51 -8.52 10.35
C GLY A 367 -9.75 -9.38 10.22
N LYS A 368 -10.94 -8.84 10.51
CA LYS A 368 -12.20 -9.57 10.33
C LYS A 368 -12.42 -10.05 8.88
N MET A 369 -12.11 -9.25 7.86
CA MET A 369 -12.21 -9.68 6.45
C MET A 369 -11.24 -10.81 6.07
N ILE A 370 -10.10 -10.93 6.76
CA ILE A 370 -9.16 -12.04 6.63
C ILE A 370 -9.72 -13.32 7.26
N ARG A 371 -10.37 -13.17 8.43
CA ARG A 371 -10.93 -14.30 9.20
C ARG A 371 -12.24 -14.82 8.65
N SER A 372 -13.03 -13.98 7.99
CA SER A 372 -14.30 -14.36 7.39
C SER A 372 -14.16 -14.81 5.94
N ASP A 373 -15.05 -15.68 5.48
CA ASP A 373 -15.23 -15.99 4.07
C ASP A 373 -16.08 -14.93 3.35
N PHE A 374 -16.30 -15.11 2.05
CA PHE A 374 -17.10 -14.20 1.22
C PHE A 374 -18.54 -13.96 1.73
N SER A 375 -19.09 -14.90 2.51
CA SER A 375 -20.44 -14.83 3.08
C SER A 375 -20.47 -14.26 4.49
N GLY A 376 -19.30 -13.90 5.05
CA GLY A 376 -19.18 -13.37 6.41
C GLY A 376 -19.06 -14.46 7.49
N LYS A 377 -18.95 -15.73 7.13
CA LYS A 377 -18.74 -16.84 8.07
C LYS A 377 -17.29 -16.93 8.48
N TYR A 378 -17.03 -17.27 9.73
CA TYR A 378 -15.67 -17.47 10.24
C TYR A 378 -15.04 -18.74 9.63
N ARG A 379 -13.88 -18.59 8.98
CA ARG A 379 -13.19 -19.66 8.23
C ARG A 379 -12.69 -20.81 9.09
N ASP A 380 -12.58 -20.58 10.38
CA ASP A 380 -12.03 -21.48 11.39
C ASP A 380 -13.10 -22.19 12.22
N ALA A 381 -14.14 -21.47 12.62
CA ALA A 381 -15.20 -22.00 13.46
C ALA A 381 -16.33 -22.67 12.68
N ASP A 382 -16.59 -22.26 11.42
CA ASP A 382 -17.71 -22.77 10.64
C ASP A 382 -17.25 -23.83 9.61
N SER A 383 -17.74 -25.05 9.78
CA SER A 383 -17.51 -26.18 8.86
C SER A 383 -17.93 -25.91 7.41
N ASN A 384 -18.88 -25.00 7.19
CA ASN A 384 -19.40 -24.63 5.87
C ASN A 384 -18.73 -23.37 5.30
N ALA A 385 -17.72 -22.81 5.97
CA ALA A 385 -16.99 -21.66 5.46
C ALA A 385 -16.05 -22.06 4.32
N GLN A 386 -15.93 -21.17 3.33
CA GLN A 386 -15.00 -21.35 2.21
C GLN A 386 -13.54 -21.10 2.63
N PRO A 387 -12.57 -21.75 1.96
CA PRO A 387 -11.16 -21.59 2.30
C PRO A 387 -10.60 -20.23 1.89
N LEU A 388 -11.23 -19.44 1.03
CA LEU A 388 -10.75 -18.09 0.66
C LEU A 388 -11.29 -17.03 1.61
N SER A 389 -10.48 -16.03 1.95
CA SER A 389 -10.93 -14.88 2.75
C SER A 389 -11.91 -13.98 1.99
N ALA A 390 -12.69 -13.20 2.73
CA ALA A 390 -13.55 -12.16 2.17
C ALA A 390 -12.70 -11.11 1.42
N LEU A 391 -11.51 -10.79 1.94
CA LEU A 391 -10.60 -9.86 1.28
C LEU A 391 -10.11 -10.39 -0.07
N GLU A 392 -9.68 -11.65 -0.13
CA GLU A 392 -9.28 -12.29 -1.40
C GLU A 392 -10.45 -12.34 -2.39
N THR A 393 -11.62 -12.77 -1.93
CA THR A 393 -12.81 -12.87 -2.79
C THR A 393 -13.23 -11.52 -3.34
N LEU A 394 -13.08 -10.43 -2.56
CA LEU A 394 -13.36 -9.08 -3.03
C LEU A 394 -12.42 -8.67 -4.18
N ILE A 395 -11.12 -8.88 -4.02
CA ILE A 395 -10.13 -8.55 -5.06
C ILE A 395 -10.32 -9.44 -6.29
N MET A 396 -10.61 -10.73 -6.10
CA MET A 396 -10.94 -11.64 -7.19
C MET A 396 -12.21 -11.23 -7.93
N LEU A 397 -13.24 -10.78 -7.22
CA LEU A 397 -14.48 -10.28 -7.83
C LEU A 397 -14.25 -9.00 -8.65
N LEU A 398 -13.38 -8.10 -8.19
CA LEU A 398 -12.98 -6.92 -8.97
C LEU A 398 -12.34 -7.36 -10.30
N VAL A 399 -11.40 -8.30 -10.28
CA VAL A 399 -10.76 -8.77 -11.52
C VAL A 399 -11.72 -9.58 -12.39
N ALA A 400 -12.61 -10.37 -11.79
CA ALA A 400 -13.62 -11.13 -12.51
C ALA A 400 -14.61 -10.21 -13.22
N ALA A 401 -15.06 -9.12 -12.57
CA ALA A 401 -15.96 -8.14 -13.18
C ALA A 401 -15.32 -7.40 -14.37
N ASP A 402 -14.00 -7.21 -14.36
CA ASP A 402 -13.25 -6.64 -15.48
C ASP A 402 -12.91 -7.66 -16.58
N SER A 403 -12.74 -8.93 -16.21
CA SER A 403 -12.48 -10.02 -17.15
C SER A 403 -13.76 -10.59 -17.77
N TYR A 404 -14.94 -10.22 -17.26
CA TYR A 404 -16.21 -10.63 -17.84
C TYR A 404 -16.67 -9.64 -18.93
N GLY A 405 -17.35 -10.17 -19.95
CA GLY A 405 -17.92 -9.39 -21.03
C GLY A 405 -17.40 -9.87 -22.38
N TYR A 406 -18.33 -10.28 -23.25
CA TYR A 406 -17.96 -10.91 -24.51
C TYR A 406 -18.60 -10.20 -25.70
N ARG A 407 -17.81 -10.13 -26.76
CA ARG A 407 -18.24 -9.63 -28.05
C ARG A 407 -18.70 -10.81 -28.90
N TRP A 408 -20.01 -10.85 -29.12
CA TRP A 408 -20.70 -11.86 -29.88
C TRP A 408 -20.61 -11.57 -31.38
N ALA A 409 -20.55 -12.62 -32.20
CA ALA A 409 -20.54 -12.49 -33.66
C ALA A 409 -21.76 -11.69 -34.16
N SER A 410 -21.62 -11.03 -35.31
CA SER A 410 -22.61 -10.11 -35.89
C SER A 410 -24.06 -10.60 -35.72
N PRO A 411 -25.01 -9.74 -35.26
CA PRO A 411 -26.43 -10.08 -35.14
C PRO A 411 -27.05 -10.69 -36.40
N SER A 412 -26.54 -10.33 -37.58
CA SER A 412 -26.97 -10.86 -38.88
C SER A 412 -26.69 -12.36 -39.08
N ASP A 413 -25.72 -12.92 -38.35
CA ASP A 413 -25.47 -14.37 -38.35
C ASP A 413 -26.37 -15.06 -37.31
N SER A 414 -27.60 -15.39 -37.69
CA SER A 414 -28.55 -16.07 -36.82
C SER A 414 -28.26 -17.56 -36.61
N ASN A 415 -27.28 -18.14 -37.30
CA ASN A 415 -27.11 -19.59 -37.36
C ASN A 415 -26.08 -20.10 -36.35
N THR A 416 -25.22 -19.23 -35.82
CA THR A 416 -24.15 -19.61 -34.91
C THR A 416 -24.18 -18.82 -33.61
N GLN A 417 -23.89 -19.51 -32.51
CA GLN A 417 -23.65 -18.93 -31.18
C GLN A 417 -22.14 -18.71 -31.00
N ALA A 418 -21.54 -17.95 -31.91
CA ALA A 418 -20.10 -17.73 -31.97
C ALA A 418 -19.69 -16.37 -31.38
N LEU A 419 -18.45 -16.29 -30.90
CA LEU A 419 -17.77 -15.03 -30.62
C LEU A 419 -17.25 -14.40 -31.92
N GLU A 420 -17.01 -13.09 -31.91
CA GLU A 420 -16.40 -12.42 -33.06
C GLU A 420 -14.95 -12.91 -33.28
N SER A 421 -14.62 -13.32 -34.50
CA SER A 421 -13.36 -14.01 -34.82
C SER A 421 -12.18 -13.09 -35.20
N SER A 422 -12.37 -11.76 -35.25
CA SER A 422 -11.39 -10.83 -35.84
C SER A 422 -10.64 -9.96 -34.81
N SER A 423 -9.33 -9.81 -35.01
CA SER A 423 -8.42 -8.97 -34.22
C SER A 423 -8.56 -7.47 -34.49
N ALA A 424 -9.27 -7.07 -35.54
CA ALA A 424 -9.44 -5.66 -35.95
C ALA A 424 -10.26 -4.82 -34.94
N ASN A 425 -10.93 -5.48 -33.99
CA ASN A 425 -11.85 -4.90 -33.02
C ASN A 425 -11.44 -5.12 -31.56
N GLY A 426 -10.20 -5.55 -31.29
CA GLY A 426 -9.67 -5.74 -29.93
C GLY A 426 -9.79 -7.16 -29.34
N GLY A 427 -10.23 -8.15 -30.13
CA GLY A 427 -10.48 -9.51 -29.67
C GLY A 427 -11.92 -9.73 -29.16
N PRO A 428 -12.28 -10.95 -28.73
CA PRO A 428 -13.65 -11.28 -28.30
C PRO A 428 -14.01 -10.78 -26.89
N MET A 429 -13.03 -10.33 -26.10
CA MET A 429 -13.29 -9.76 -24.78
C MET A 429 -13.55 -8.27 -24.87
N THR A 430 -14.52 -7.79 -24.11
CA THR A 430 -14.91 -6.37 -24.13
C THR A 430 -14.18 -5.53 -23.08
N GLY A 431 -13.36 -6.14 -22.21
CA GLY A 431 -12.64 -5.44 -21.15
C GLY A 431 -13.57 -4.88 -20.07
N GLY A 432 -14.46 -5.72 -19.55
CA GLY A 432 -15.34 -5.40 -18.42
C GLY A 432 -16.73 -4.87 -18.81
N VAL A 433 -17.07 -4.83 -20.10
CA VAL A 433 -18.40 -4.43 -20.60
C VAL A 433 -19.28 -5.67 -20.73
N LEU A 434 -20.20 -5.85 -19.78
CA LEU A 434 -21.25 -6.87 -19.90
C LEU A 434 -22.20 -6.50 -21.03
N THR A 435 -22.30 -7.36 -22.05
CA THR A 435 -23.19 -7.15 -23.19
C THR A 435 -24.57 -7.74 -22.96
N VAL A 436 -25.56 -7.28 -23.73
CA VAL A 436 -26.91 -7.87 -23.74
C VAL A 436 -26.85 -9.36 -24.06
N GLY A 437 -25.92 -9.78 -24.93
CA GLY A 437 -25.66 -11.18 -25.25
C GLY A 437 -25.22 -12.00 -24.03
N ASP A 438 -24.40 -11.43 -23.15
CA ASP A 438 -23.93 -12.11 -21.93
C ASP A 438 -25.08 -12.37 -20.95
N ALA A 439 -26.00 -11.40 -20.82
CA ALA A 439 -27.20 -11.55 -20.01
C ALA A 439 -28.15 -12.63 -20.58
N ILE A 440 -28.39 -12.61 -21.89
CA ILE A 440 -29.22 -13.61 -22.59
C ILE A 440 -28.61 -15.01 -22.45
N TYR A 441 -27.29 -15.12 -22.61
CA TYR A 441 -26.56 -16.36 -22.48
C TYR A 441 -26.68 -16.94 -21.06
N SER A 442 -26.55 -16.08 -20.04
CA SER A 442 -26.68 -16.46 -18.62
C SER A 442 -28.09 -16.92 -18.24
N LEU A 443 -29.12 -16.34 -18.89
CA LEU A 443 -30.52 -16.74 -18.71
C LEU A 443 -30.88 -18.09 -19.35
N HIS A 444 -29.97 -18.70 -20.13
CA HIS A 444 -30.25 -19.89 -20.94
C HIS A 444 -31.36 -19.66 -21.99
N SER A 445 -31.52 -18.42 -22.44
CA SER A 445 -32.48 -18.08 -23.48
C SER A 445 -31.99 -18.57 -24.85
N ASN A 446 -32.91 -18.82 -25.79
CA ASN A 446 -32.55 -19.29 -27.12
C ASN A 446 -31.92 -18.16 -27.96
N MET A 447 -30.61 -18.24 -28.20
CA MET A 447 -29.85 -17.20 -28.89
C MET A 447 -29.92 -17.29 -30.43
N THR A 448 -30.07 -18.49 -31.00
CA THR A 448 -29.86 -18.75 -32.45
C THR A 448 -31.10 -19.31 -33.15
N GLY A 449 -31.07 -19.36 -34.48
CA GLY A 449 -32.15 -19.79 -35.37
C GLY A 449 -33.05 -18.64 -35.85
N SER A 450 -33.97 -18.94 -36.76
CA SER A 450 -34.98 -17.98 -37.28
C SER A 450 -35.93 -17.45 -36.19
N PHE A 451 -35.99 -18.14 -35.04
CA PHE A 451 -36.71 -17.78 -33.83
C PHE A 451 -35.75 -17.48 -32.66
N GLY A 452 -34.51 -17.07 -32.94
CA GLY A 452 -33.52 -16.73 -31.92
C GLY A 452 -33.52 -15.26 -31.52
N LEU A 453 -33.13 -14.98 -30.27
CA LEU A 453 -33.01 -13.61 -29.76
C LEU A 453 -32.08 -12.71 -30.57
N LYS A 454 -31.01 -13.28 -31.15
CA LYS A 454 -30.06 -12.54 -31.99
C LYS A 454 -30.73 -11.93 -33.23
N SER A 455 -31.63 -12.67 -33.87
CA SER A 455 -32.42 -12.19 -35.02
C SER A 455 -33.40 -11.08 -34.61
N PHE A 456 -34.02 -11.20 -33.44
CA PHE A 456 -34.95 -10.16 -32.96
C PHE A 456 -34.25 -8.87 -32.56
N LEU A 457 -33.08 -8.97 -31.94
CA LEU A 457 -32.24 -7.81 -31.63
C LEU A 457 -31.77 -7.11 -32.91
N ASP A 458 -31.34 -7.87 -33.93
CA ASP A 458 -30.97 -7.31 -35.23
C ASP A 458 -32.13 -6.58 -35.92
N GLN A 459 -33.32 -7.18 -35.90
CA GLN A 459 -34.53 -6.55 -36.42
C GLN A 459 -34.93 -5.31 -35.62
N SER A 460 -34.76 -5.34 -34.30
CA SER A 460 -35.05 -4.18 -33.43
C SER A 460 -34.13 -3.01 -33.78
N SER A 461 -32.85 -3.28 -33.99
CA SER A 461 -31.83 -2.30 -34.38
C SER A 461 -32.05 -1.72 -35.79
N SER A 462 -32.23 -2.59 -36.78
CA SER A 462 -32.24 -2.20 -38.20
C SER A 462 -33.58 -1.67 -38.71
N SER A 463 -34.68 -2.00 -38.05
CA SER A 463 -36.02 -1.68 -38.55
C SER A 463 -36.40 -0.21 -38.50
N GLN A 464 -35.72 0.61 -37.68
CA GLN A 464 -36.13 1.98 -37.33
C GLN A 464 -37.55 2.05 -36.72
N LYS A 465 -38.02 0.95 -36.11
CA LYS A 465 -39.39 0.81 -35.54
C LYS A 465 -39.43 0.78 -34.02
N VAL A 466 -38.28 0.80 -33.36
CA VAL A 466 -38.15 0.82 -31.90
C VAL A 466 -37.68 2.21 -31.49
N PHE A 467 -38.35 2.82 -30.51
CA PHE A 467 -38.10 4.18 -30.07
C PHE A 467 -37.93 4.27 -28.56
N LYS A 468 -36.98 5.11 -28.14
CA LYS A 468 -36.75 5.54 -26.75
C LYS A 468 -36.81 7.07 -26.73
N ASN A 469 -37.68 7.63 -25.89
CA ASN A 469 -37.90 9.08 -25.76
C ASN A 469 -38.13 9.79 -27.11
N GLY A 470 -38.88 9.14 -28.01
CA GLY A 470 -39.23 9.68 -29.34
C GLY A 470 -38.14 9.57 -30.42
N SER A 471 -36.93 9.12 -30.07
CA SER A 471 -35.84 8.86 -31.03
C SER A 471 -35.72 7.36 -31.32
N VAL A 472 -35.26 7.01 -32.53
CA VAL A 472 -34.99 5.61 -32.89
C VAL A 472 -33.95 5.03 -31.93
N PHE A 473 -34.28 3.92 -31.28
CA PHE A 473 -33.41 3.25 -30.33
C PHE A 473 -32.72 2.07 -31.01
N SER A 474 -31.45 2.27 -31.35
CA SER A 474 -30.62 1.26 -32.00
C SER A 474 -29.77 0.54 -30.94
N PHE A 475 -30.05 -0.73 -30.70
CA PHE A 475 -29.30 -1.58 -29.79
C PHE A 475 -29.14 -2.99 -30.36
N SER A 476 -28.08 -3.69 -29.98
CA SER A 476 -27.74 -5.02 -30.52
C SER A 476 -27.31 -5.96 -29.41
N ILE A 477 -26.99 -7.20 -29.77
CA ILE A 477 -26.45 -8.20 -28.85
C ILE A 477 -25.17 -7.74 -28.14
N ASN A 478 -24.38 -6.87 -28.77
CA ASN A 478 -23.13 -6.33 -28.21
C ASN A 478 -23.32 -5.01 -27.47
N SER A 479 -24.55 -4.50 -27.35
CA SER A 479 -24.80 -3.28 -26.59
C SER A 479 -24.50 -3.51 -25.10
N PRO A 480 -23.90 -2.52 -24.40
CA PRO A 480 -23.63 -2.61 -22.96
C PRO A 480 -24.93 -2.74 -22.15
N THR A 481 -25.04 -3.78 -21.32
CA THR A 481 -26.22 -4.03 -20.48
C THR A 481 -26.46 -2.91 -19.47
N VAL A 482 -25.41 -2.29 -18.95
CA VAL A 482 -25.52 -1.17 -17.98
C VAL A 482 -26.20 0.06 -18.58
N SER A 483 -26.11 0.26 -19.90
CA SER A 483 -26.79 1.37 -20.60
C SER A 483 -28.31 1.14 -20.76
N MET A 484 -28.78 -0.09 -20.50
CA MET A 484 -30.20 -0.46 -20.51
C MET A 484 -30.89 -0.22 -19.16
N ILE A 485 -30.12 0.09 -18.11
CA ILE A 485 -30.65 0.41 -16.78
C ILE A 485 -31.32 1.78 -16.84
N GLU A 486 -32.48 1.89 -16.20
CA GLU A 486 -33.21 3.14 -16.04
C GLU A 486 -32.89 3.78 -14.67
N SER A 487 -32.83 5.09 -14.63
CA SER A 487 -32.61 5.84 -13.39
C SER A 487 -33.35 7.18 -13.41
N GLY A 488 -33.98 7.53 -12.29
CA GLY A 488 -34.51 8.88 -12.07
C GLY A 488 -33.42 9.93 -11.81
N VAL A 489 -32.21 9.48 -11.48
CA VAL A 489 -31.07 10.36 -11.18
C VAL A 489 -30.22 10.55 -12.43
N GLY A 490 -30.19 11.78 -12.93
CA GLY A 490 -29.43 12.14 -14.12
C GLY A 490 -27.93 11.82 -14.00
N GLY A 491 -27.33 11.33 -15.09
CA GLY A 491 -25.90 11.06 -15.15
C GLY A 491 -25.44 9.84 -14.33
N ILE A 492 -26.32 8.90 -14.00
CA ILE A 492 -25.92 7.56 -13.53
C ILE A 492 -25.79 6.59 -14.71
N VAL A 493 -26.75 6.63 -15.63
CA VAL A 493 -26.79 5.74 -16.80
C VAL A 493 -25.84 6.28 -17.87
N PRO A 494 -24.87 5.48 -18.34
CA PRO A 494 -23.94 5.89 -19.38
C PRO A 494 -24.59 5.84 -20.76
N ASP A 495 -24.10 6.68 -21.68
CA ASP A 495 -24.45 6.57 -23.09
C ASP A 495 -23.90 5.26 -23.69
N LEU A 496 -24.57 4.74 -24.73
CA LEU A 496 -24.20 3.48 -25.41
C LEU A 496 -22.75 3.44 -25.91
N SER A 497 -22.16 4.60 -26.23
CA SER A 497 -20.80 4.73 -26.76
C SER A 497 -19.78 5.21 -25.73
N ASP A 498 -20.14 5.34 -24.45
CA ASP A 498 -19.22 5.81 -23.40
C ASP A 498 -18.11 4.77 -23.17
N PRO A 499 -16.83 5.09 -23.42
CA PRO A 499 -15.73 4.12 -23.34
C PRO A 499 -15.30 3.78 -21.90
N VAL A 500 -15.75 4.55 -20.90
CA VAL A 500 -15.34 4.40 -19.50
C VAL A 500 -16.47 3.78 -18.69
N TYR A 501 -17.64 4.40 -18.69
CA TYR A 501 -18.73 4.05 -17.79
C TYR A 501 -19.65 2.94 -18.30
N THR A 502 -19.46 2.47 -19.53
CA THR A 502 -20.08 1.20 -19.98
C THR A 502 -19.41 -0.02 -19.35
N LYS A 503 -18.20 0.12 -18.79
CA LYS A 503 -17.51 -0.93 -18.04
C LYS A 503 -18.14 -1.08 -16.65
N THR A 504 -18.22 -2.32 -16.17
CA THR A 504 -18.93 -2.69 -14.93
C THR A 504 -18.36 -1.98 -13.69
N ILE A 505 -17.02 -1.93 -13.54
CA ILE A 505 -16.38 -1.35 -12.34
C ILE A 505 -16.54 0.17 -12.29
N PRO A 506 -16.18 0.95 -13.34
CA PRO A 506 -16.45 2.39 -13.35
C PRO A 506 -17.92 2.73 -13.11
N PHE A 507 -18.85 2.00 -13.73
CA PHE A 507 -20.28 2.18 -13.51
C PHE A 507 -20.67 1.99 -12.03
N MET A 508 -20.27 0.86 -11.43
CA MET A 508 -20.58 0.54 -10.04
C MET A 508 -19.99 1.55 -9.06
N MET A 509 -18.75 1.99 -9.28
CA MET A 509 -18.08 2.99 -8.44
C MET A 509 -18.74 4.37 -8.55
N ARG A 510 -19.13 4.79 -9.76
CA ARG A 510 -19.90 6.03 -9.97
C ARG A 510 -21.27 5.96 -9.31
N LEU A 511 -21.96 4.82 -9.40
CA LEU A 511 -23.25 4.59 -8.75
C LEU A 511 -23.12 4.69 -7.21
N MET A 512 -22.12 4.01 -6.63
CA MET A 512 -21.83 4.09 -5.20
C MET A 512 -21.53 5.53 -4.77
N ARG A 513 -20.65 6.25 -5.49
CA ARG A 513 -20.36 7.66 -5.22
C ARG A 513 -21.63 8.51 -5.25
N LYS A 514 -22.43 8.43 -6.31
CA LYS A 514 -23.62 9.28 -6.47
C LYS A 514 -24.66 9.05 -5.37
N VAL A 515 -24.90 7.79 -5.02
CA VAL A 515 -25.88 7.42 -3.98
C VAL A 515 -25.38 7.79 -2.58
N VAL A 516 -24.10 7.58 -2.30
CA VAL A 516 -23.56 7.76 -0.95
C VAL A 516 -23.09 9.19 -0.68
N PHE A 517 -22.43 9.85 -1.63
CA PHE A 517 -21.86 11.19 -1.45
C PHE A 517 -22.69 12.30 -2.05
N SER A 518 -23.23 12.11 -3.26
CA SER A 518 -23.88 13.20 -4.01
C SER A 518 -25.38 13.30 -3.77
N GLY A 519 -25.90 12.66 -2.71
CA GLY A 519 -27.29 12.86 -2.27
C GLY A 519 -28.35 12.13 -3.09
N ALA A 520 -27.98 11.15 -3.93
CA ALA A 520 -28.97 10.32 -4.63
C ALA A 520 -29.60 9.23 -3.74
N GLY A 521 -29.10 9.05 -2.52
CA GLY A 521 -29.72 8.23 -1.47
C GLY A 521 -30.64 9.04 -0.55
N PRO A 522 -31.58 8.39 0.17
CA PRO A 522 -32.59 9.07 0.97
C PRO A 522 -32.07 9.64 2.31
N TYR A 523 -30.95 9.15 2.84
CA TYR A 523 -30.44 9.51 4.17
C TYR A 523 -29.49 10.71 4.09
N TYR A 524 -29.63 11.66 5.02
CA TYR A 524 -28.83 12.88 5.07
C TYR A 524 -28.57 13.34 6.50
N ASN A 525 -27.45 14.03 6.72
CA ASN A 525 -27.11 14.57 8.03
C ASN A 525 -27.87 15.88 8.29
N LYS A 526 -28.76 15.87 9.28
CA LYS A 526 -29.58 17.05 9.63
C LYS A 526 -28.78 18.20 10.24
N ASN A 527 -27.57 17.94 10.73
CA ASN A 527 -26.69 18.93 11.36
C ASN A 527 -25.79 19.65 10.34
N ARG A 528 -25.68 19.12 9.11
CA ARG A 528 -24.81 19.67 8.06
C ARG A 528 -25.57 20.72 7.23
N LYS A 529 -25.51 21.98 7.68
CA LYS A 529 -26.21 23.10 7.04
C LYS A 529 -25.25 24.17 6.54
N ASP A 530 -25.60 24.81 5.43
CA ASP A 530 -24.94 26.04 4.99
C ASP A 530 -25.41 27.27 5.80
N ALA A 531 -24.85 28.43 5.51
CA ALA A 531 -25.21 29.69 6.16
C ALA A 531 -26.68 30.11 5.90
N GLN A 532 -27.30 29.57 4.85
CA GLN A 532 -28.68 29.81 4.43
C GLN A 532 -29.65 28.80 5.06
N GLY A 533 -29.15 27.83 5.84
CA GLY A 533 -29.94 26.80 6.51
C GLY A 533 -30.31 25.60 5.61
N ASN A 534 -29.76 25.53 4.40
CA ASN A 534 -29.95 24.39 3.51
C ASN A 534 -29.12 23.19 3.96
N PHE A 535 -29.63 21.99 3.75
CA PHE A 535 -28.91 20.76 4.05
C PHE A 535 -27.95 20.41 2.93
N LEU A 536 -26.70 20.16 3.30
CA LEU A 536 -25.65 19.76 2.36
C LEU A 536 -25.41 18.25 2.42
N THR A 537 -25.03 17.70 1.28
CA THR A 537 -24.48 16.34 1.19
C THR A 537 -23.06 16.28 1.77
N ILE A 538 -22.51 15.06 1.88
CA ILE A 538 -21.12 14.83 2.33
C ILE A 538 -20.12 15.48 1.36
N ASP A 539 -20.37 15.44 0.05
CA ASP A 539 -19.51 16.12 -0.94
C ASP A 539 -19.69 17.66 -1.00
N GLY A 540 -20.59 18.22 -0.19
CA GLY A 540 -20.82 19.66 -0.06
C GLY A 540 -21.81 20.23 -1.07
N THR A 541 -22.47 19.39 -1.87
CA THR A 541 -23.56 19.80 -2.76
C THR A 541 -24.87 20.00 -2.00
N LEU A 542 -25.79 20.78 -2.58
CA LEU A 542 -27.10 21.03 -1.99
C LEU A 542 -27.97 19.76 -2.06
N TYR A 543 -28.32 19.21 -0.89
CA TYR A 543 -29.20 18.05 -0.81
C TYR A 543 -30.67 18.47 -0.77
N LYS A 544 -31.02 19.33 0.20
CA LYS A 544 -32.40 19.75 0.49
C LYS A 544 -32.41 21.22 0.89
N THR A 545 -33.32 21.98 0.29
CA THR A 545 -33.49 23.42 0.60
C THR A 545 -34.05 23.62 2.01
N ALA A 546 -33.89 24.81 2.58
CA ALA A 546 -34.48 25.18 3.87
C ALA A 546 -36.01 24.96 3.91
N ASP A 547 -36.69 25.11 2.77
CA ASP A 547 -38.15 24.88 2.61
C ASP A 547 -38.53 23.40 2.54
N GLY A 548 -37.55 22.50 2.62
CA GLY A 548 -37.75 21.06 2.68
C GLY A 548 -37.86 20.35 1.33
N THR A 549 -37.50 21.01 0.22
CA THR A 549 -37.53 20.41 -1.12
C THR A 549 -36.22 19.70 -1.44
N ASP A 550 -36.29 18.38 -1.64
CA ASP A 550 -35.18 17.54 -2.11
C ASP A 550 -34.72 17.97 -3.51
N GLN A 551 -33.40 18.12 -3.71
CA GLN A 551 -32.83 18.54 -5.01
C GLN A 551 -32.33 17.36 -5.85
N VAL A 552 -31.82 16.30 -5.22
CA VAL A 552 -31.19 15.16 -5.91
C VAL A 552 -31.96 13.87 -5.70
N TYR A 553 -32.34 13.55 -4.45
CA TYR A 553 -33.13 12.36 -4.17
C TYR A 553 -34.55 12.48 -4.74
N GLN A 554 -34.96 11.49 -5.52
CA GLN A 554 -36.30 11.41 -6.09
C GLN A 554 -37.04 10.20 -5.52
N PRO A 555 -38.02 10.39 -4.61
CA PRO A 555 -38.81 9.29 -4.07
C PRO A 555 -39.73 8.65 -5.12
N THR A 556 -40.01 9.36 -6.21
CA THR A 556 -40.77 8.88 -7.36
C THR A 556 -40.18 9.42 -8.65
N TRP A 557 -40.11 8.57 -9.68
CA TRP A 557 -39.57 8.91 -11.00
C TRP A 557 -40.21 8.04 -12.08
N ASN A 558 -40.04 8.38 -13.36
CA ASN A 558 -40.56 7.58 -14.48
C ASN A 558 -39.39 7.03 -15.30
N SER A 559 -39.51 5.79 -15.78
CA SER A 559 -38.58 5.28 -16.80
C SER A 559 -38.65 6.13 -18.08
N SER A 560 -37.69 5.92 -18.97
CA SER A 560 -37.77 6.39 -20.35
C SER A 560 -39.07 5.94 -21.03
N GLU A 561 -39.52 6.72 -22.01
CA GLU A 561 -40.66 6.37 -22.84
C GLU A 561 -40.25 5.38 -23.93
N TYR A 562 -40.84 4.19 -23.93
CA TYR A 562 -40.54 3.12 -24.87
C TYR A 562 -41.70 2.85 -25.82
N ARG A 563 -41.41 2.72 -27.12
CA ARG A 563 -42.43 2.48 -28.15
C ARG A 563 -41.92 1.54 -29.22
N ILE A 564 -42.81 0.66 -29.70
CA ILE A 564 -42.53 -0.25 -30.81
C ILE A 564 -43.65 -0.08 -31.85
N GLN A 565 -43.27 0.08 -33.12
CA GLN A 565 -44.21 0.09 -34.24
C GLN A 565 -44.48 -1.35 -34.69
N VAL A 566 -45.70 -1.81 -34.47
CA VAL A 566 -46.18 -3.14 -34.88
C VAL A 566 -47.04 -2.95 -36.13
N GLN A 567 -46.68 -3.62 -37.23
CA GLN A 567 -47.34 -3.44 -38.53
C GLN A 567 -47.58 -4.80 -39.22
N TYR A 568 -48.71 -4.90 -39.90
CA TYR A 568 -49.04 -5.98 -40.81
C TYR A 568 -48.71 -5.58 -42.26
N SER A 569 -47.95 -6.39 -42.99
CA SER A 569 -47.37 -6.04 -44.30
C SER A 569 -48.39 -5.88 -45.44
N SER A 570 -49.58 -6.48 -45.34
CA SER A 570 -50.61 -6.48 -46.38
C SER A 570 -51.90 -5.73 -46.02
N SER A 571 -51.91 -4.94 -44.94
CA SER A 571 -53.08 -4.14 -44.51
C SER A 571 -52.64 -2.76 -43.99
N SER A 572 -53.58 -1.81 -43.89
CA SER A 572 -53.34 -0.48 -43.31
C SER A 572 -53.27 -0.49 -41.76
N LEU A 573 -53.18 -1.68 -41.14
CA LEU A 573 -53.16 -1.83 -39.68
C LEU A 573 -51.74 -1.66 -39.16
N CYS A 574 -51.49 -0.52 -38.53
CA CYS A 574 -50.25 -0.20 -37.86
C CYS A 574 -50.55 0.43 -36.50
N LYS A 575 -49.91 -0.10 -35.45
CA LYS A 575 -50.08 0.37 -34.07
C LYS A 575 -48.73 0.65 -33.42
N TRP A 576 -48.69 1.70 -32.62
CA TRP A 576 -47.67 1.93 -31.62
C TRP A 576 -48.05 1.15 -30.36
N VAL A 577 -47.13 0.35 -29.82
CA VAL A 577 -47.29 -0.31 -28.52
C VAL A 577 -46.26 0.21 -27.53
N GLY A 578 -46.62 0.26 -26.25
CA GLY A 578 -45.78 0.73 -25.16
C GLY A 578 -45.89 -0.16 -23.93
N PRO A 579 -44.91 -0.10 -23.01
CA PRO A 579 -44.90 -0.91 -21.80
C PRO A 579 -46.10 -0.57 -20.91
N GLY A 580 -46.67 -1.57 -20.24
CA GLY A 580 -47.84 -1.35 -19.40
C GLY A 580 -49.18 -1.52 -20.11
N GLY A 581 -49.21 -2.16 -21.28
CA GLY A 581 -50.47 -2.46 -21.96
C GLY A 581 -51.04 -1.28 -22.75
N ARG A 582 -50.20 -0.40 -23.33
CA ARG A 582 -50.65 0.75 -24.13
C ARG A 582 -50.55 0.52 -25.62
N GLU A 583 -51.56 0.99 -26.36
CA GLU A 583 -51.54 1.06 -27.82
C GLU A 583 -52.05 2.40 -28.37
N ALA A 584 -51.60 2.79 -29.56
CA ALA A 584 -52.14 3.90 -30.34
C ALA A 584 -52.06 3.60 -31.85
N ILE A 585 -52.91 4.22 -32.66
CA ILE A 585 -52.86 4.08 -34.13
C ILE A 585 -51.63 4.83 -34.66
N CYS A 586 -50.89 4.22 -35.60
CA CYS A 586 -49.74 4.85 -36.25
C CYS A 586 -50.16 5.56 -37.56
N ALA A 587 -49.50 6.67 -37.94
CA ALA A 587 -49.82 7.38 -39.20
C ALA A 587 -49.24 6.63 -40.42
N LYS A 588 -49.92 6.73 -41.59
CA LYS A 588 -49.57 6.03 -42.83
C LYS A 588 -48.17 6.32 -43.37
N ASP A 589 -47.59 7.48 -43.04
CA ASP A 589 -46.33 7.96 -43.62
C ASP A 589 -45.11 7.70 -42.72
N GLY A 590 -45.26 6.91 -41.65
CA GLY A 590 -44.20 6.68 -40.65
C GLY A 590 -43.91 7.90 -39.76
N GLY A 591 -44.48 9.06 -40.07
CA GLY A 591 -44.46 10.25 -39.23
C GLY A 591 -45.26 10.06 -37.93
N PHE A 592 -44.75 10.62 -36.84
CA PHE A 592 -45.38 10.55 -35.55
C PHE A 592 -45.66 11.95 -35.01
N SER A 593 -46.92 12.24 -34.70
CA SER A 593 -47.30 13.41 -33.89
C SER A 593 -47.07 13.07 -32.42
N ALA A 594 -46.28 13.88 -31.71
CA ALA A 594 -46.08 13.72 -30.27
C ALA A 594 -47.43 13.62 -29.54
N VAL A 595 -47.74 12.48 -28.93
CA VAL A 595 -48.80 12.43 -27.92
C VAL A 595 -48.30 13.28 -26.75
N SER A 596 -49.09 14.25 -26.32
CA SER A 596 -48.73 15.35 -25.41
C SER A 596 -48.45 14.93 -23.95
N SER A 597 -47.76 13.80 -23.72
CA SER A 597 -47.95 12.87 -22.59
C SER A 597 -49.34 12.23 -22.66
N GLY A 598 -49.48 10.98 -22.20
CA GLY A 598 -50.83 10.44 -22.14
C GLY A 598 -51.00 9.40 -21.06
N THR A 599 -52.15 9.54 -20.43
CA THR A 599 -52.74 8.58 -19.52
C THR A 599 -53.21 7.36 -20.32
N ASN A 600 -53.09 6.18 -19.74
CA ASN A 600 -53.86 5.01 -20.14
C ASN A 600 -55.38 5.28 -19.91
N GLN A 601 -56.25 4.34 -20.29
CA GLN A 601 -57.69 4.44 -19.97
C GLN A 601 -58.01 4.47 -18.46
N SER A 602 -57.04 4.25 -17.57
CA SER A 602 -57.18 4.25 -16.11
C SER A 602 -56.54 5.46 -15.39
N GLY A 603 -56.01 6.45 -16.12
CA GLY A 603 -55.51 7.72 -15.56
C GLY A 603 -54.00 7.81 -15.21
N THR A 604 -53.11 6.94 -15.71
CA THR A 604 -51.65 7.04 -15.48
C THR A 604 -50.79 6.67 -16.69
N ASN A 605 -49.56 7.19 -16.77
CA ASN A 605 -48.68 7.20 -17.95
C ASN A 605 -48.31 5.78 -18.47
N GLY A 606 -48.82 5.37 -19.63
CA GLY A 606 -48.55 4.04 -20.23
C GLY A 606 -47.48 4.00 -21.33
N TRP A 607 -46.66 5.03 -21.49
CA TRP A 607 -45.47 4.99 -22.38
C TRP A 607 -44.17 4.80 -21.60
N SER A 608 -44.20 5.07 -20.29
CA SER A 608 -43.12 4.95 -19.32
C SER A 608 -43.64 4.14 -18.12
N ILE A 609 -42.77 3.48 -17.39
CA ILE A 609 -43.13 2.79 -16.14
C ILE A 609 -42.93 3.76 -14.98
N PRO A 610 -43.98 4.07 -14.19
CA PRO A 610 -43.82 4.87 -12.97
C PRO A 610 -43.14 4.04 -11.88
N VAL A 611 -42.14 4.64 -11.25
CA VAL A 611 -41.28 4.01 -10.24
C VAL A 611 -41.42 4.79 -8.95
N TRP A 612 -41.77 4.08 -7.88
CA TRP A 612 -41.72 4.59 -6.52
C TRP A 612 -40.48 4.02 -5.84
N GLU A 613 -39.79 4.73 -4.96
CA GLU A 613 -38.81 4.09 -4.08
C GLU A 613 -39.51 3.45 -2.87
N ILE A 614 -38.81 2.63 -2.08
CA ILE A 614 -39.35 2.17 -0.80
C ILE A 614 -39.52 3.40 0.11
N SER A 615 -40.75 3.64 0.57
CA SER A 615 -41.10 4.85 1.31
C SER A 615 -40.37 4.92 2.65
N LYS A 616 -39.73 6.06 2.92
CA LYS A 616 -39.13 6.42 4.21
C LYS A 616 -39.65 7.78 4.64
N THR A 617 -39.96 7.93 5.92
CA THR A 617 -40.36 9.21 6.54
C THR A 617 -39.19 10.17 6.64
N ASP A 618 -39.43 11.48 6.76
CA ASP A 618 -38.33 12.45 6.88
C ASP A 618 -37.53 12.25 8.17
N ASP A 619 -38.18 11.82 9.25
CA ASP A 619 -37.53 11.49 10.54
C ASP A 619 -36.58 10.28 10.42
N GLU A 620 -36.95 9.28 9.61
CA GLU A 620 -36.06 8.13 9.33
C GLU A 620 -34.86 8.54 8.46
N ARG A 621 -35.06 9.50 7.55
CA ARG A 621 -34.05 10.00 6.61
C ARG A 621 -33.05 10.95 7.27
N ALA A 622 -33.49 11.75 8.24
CA ALA A 622 -32.71 12.77 8.92
C ALA A 622 -31.83 12.18 10.04
N VAL A 623 -30.60 11.79 9.69
CA VAL A 623 -29.65 11.17 10.63
C VAL A 623 -28.74 12.19 11.33
N ASN A 624 -28.02 11.75 12.36
CA ASN A 624 -27.24 12.64 13.22
C ASN A 624 -25.80 12.90 12.71
N SER A 625 -25.25 12.03 11.87
CA SER A 625 -23.87 12.12 11.40
C SER A 625 -23.70 11.76 9.93
N ASP A 626 -22.62 12.25 9.32
CA ASP A 626 -22.23 11.91 7.94
C ASP A 626 -21.85 10.42 7.82
N GLU A 627 -21.25 9.84 8.86
CA GLU A 627 -20.93 8.39 8.90
C GLU A 627 -22.21 7.54 8.88
N GLU A 628 -23.23 7.89 9.67
CA GLU A 628 -24.50 7.15 9.69
C GLU A 628 -25.22 7.25 8.33
N ALA A 629 -25.23 8.44 7.72
CA ALA A 629 -25.80 8.65 6.39
C ALA A 629 -25.08 7.79 5.35
N LEU A 630 -23.75 7.73 5.42
CA LEU A 630 -22.92 6.94 4.52
C LEU A 630 -23.30 5.46 4.54
N TYR A 631 -23.31 4.83 5.73
CA TYR A 631 -23.62 3.39 5.83
C TYR A 631 -25.08 3.09 5.46
N LYS A 632 -26.04 3.92 5.89
CA LYS A 632 -27.46 3.71 5.53
C LYS A 632 -27.71 3.87 4.04
N ASN A 633 -27.10 4.86 3.38
CA ASN A 633 -27.20 5.01 1.92
C ASN A 633 -26.53 3.86 1.17
N TYR A 634 -25.42 3.32 1.68
CA TYR A 634 -24.79 2.13 1.11
C TYR A 634 -25.68 0.88 1.24
N GLN A 635 -26.25 0.62 2.43
CA GLN A 635 -27.20 -0.50 2.60
C GLN A 635 -28.47 -0.32 1.78
N TRP A 636 -28.93 0.92 1.61
CA TRP A 636 -30.06 1.24 0.74
C TRP A 636 -29.74 0.90 -0.71
N LEU A 637 -28.56 1.25 -1.22
CA LEU A 637 -28.11 0.85 -2.56
C LEU A 637 -28.07 -0.67 -2.75
N LEU A 638 -27.59 -1.40 -1.74
CA LEU A 638 -27.45 -2.86 -1.81
C LEU A 638 -28.79 -3.59 -1.81
N TYR A 639 -29.77 -3.12 -1.03
CA TYR A 639 -30.97 -3.90 -0.75
C TYR A 639 -32.32 -3.22 -1.07
N GLU A 640 -32.39 -1.89 -1.16
CA GLU A 640 -33.67 -1.16 -1.23
C GLU A 640 -33.85 -0.29 -2.48
N LYS A 641 -32.77 0.24 -3.08
CA LYS A 641 -32.81 1.10 -4.27
C LYS A 641 -33.50 0.40 -5.44
N ARG A 642 -34.54 0.98 -6.02
CA ARG A 642 -35.19 0.35 -7.18
C ARG A 642 -34.33 0.46 -8.43
N MET A 643 -34.05 -0.68 -9.04
CA MET A 643 -33.36 -0.81 -10.32
C MET A 643 -34.32 -1.40 -11.33
N ILE A 644 -34.50 -0.74 -12.48
CA ILE A 644 -35.39 -1.19 -13.55
C ILE A 644 -34.60 -1.25 -14.85
N VAL A 645 -34.79 -2.32 -15.60
CA VAL A 645 -34.25 -2.51 -16.94
C VAL A 645 -35.43 -2.81 -17.86
N VAL A 646 -35.52 -2.10 -18.99
CA VAL A 646 -36.57 -2.33 -20.00
C VAL A 646 -35.90 -2.55 -21.35
N VAL A 647 -36.11 -3.73 -21.94
CA VAL A 647 -35.59 -4.09 -23.27
C VAL A 647 -36.76 -4.19 -24.26
N PRO A 648 -36.90 -3.23 -25.19
CA PRO A 648 -37.95 -3.24 -26.21
C PRO A 648 -37.53 -4.06 -27.45
N ILE A 649 -38.21 -5.16 -27.74
CA ILE A 649 -37.83 -6.11 -28.79
C ILE A 649 -38.93 -6.18 -29.86
N LEU A 650 -38.55 -5.92 -31.11
CA LEU A 650 -39.36 -6.19 -32.28
C LEU A 650 -39.03 -7.61 -32.79
N ALA A 651 -40.01 -8.50 -32.77
CA ALA A 651 -39.85 -9.89 -33.19
C ALA A 651 -40.62 -10.18 -34.47
N SER A 652 -40.08 -11.06 -35.32
CA SER A 652 -40.80 -11.63 -36.47
C SER A 652 -40.63 -13.13 -36.45
N LEU A 653 -41.74 -13.87 -36.50
CA LEU A 653 -41.78 -15.33 -36.46
C LEU A 653 -41.37 -16.00 -37.80
N GLY A 654 -40.49 -15.35 -38.56
CA GLY A 654 -39.93 -15.83 -39.82
C GLY A 654 -40.45 -15.13 -41.08
N PRO A 655 -39.82 -15.38 -42.25
CA PRO A 655 -40.11 -14.68 -43.51
C PRO A 655 -41.54 -14.85 -44.02
N SER A 656 -42.19 -15.96 -43.67
CA SER A 656 -43.55 -16.32 -44.09
C SER A 656 -44.64 -15.70 -43.20
N VAL A 657 -44.28 -15.02 -42.10
CA VAL A 657 -45.24 -14.39 -41.19
C VAL A 657 -45.40 -12.92 -41.59
N PRO A 658 -46.58 -12.50 -42.09
CA PRO A 658 -46.76 -11.18 -42.70
C PRO A 658 -46.80 -10.02 -41.70
N TYR A 659 -46.59 -10.26 -40.41
CA TYR A 659 -46.62 -9.25 -39.36
C TYR A 659 -45.46 -9.39 -38.39
N LYS A 660 -45.10 -8.25 -37.79
CA LYS A 660 -44.13 -8.19 -36.69
C LYS A 660 -44.88 -8.16 -35.36
N MET A 661 -44.24 -8.62 -34.30
CA MET A 661 -44.72 -8.61 -32.91
C MET A 661 -43.85 -7.65 -32.09
N GLY A 662 -44.42 -7.03 -31.06
CA GLY A 662 -43.67 -6.21 -30.11
C GLY A 662 -43.56 -6.92 -28.76
N ALA A 663 -42.38 -6.91 -28.13
CA ALA A 663 -42.18 -7.45 -26.80
C ALA A 663 -41.41 -6.46 -25.92
N PHE A 664 -41.73 -6.41 -24.62
CA PHE A 664 -40.99 -5.67 -23.63
C PHE A 664 -40.53 -6.63 -22.53
N VAL A 665 -39.22 -6.76 -22.35
CA VAL A 665 -38.64 -7.48 -21.21
C VAL A 665 -38.36 -6.45 -20.13
N THR A 666 -39.05 -6.54 -19.00
CA THR A 666 -38.84 -5.68 -17.84
C THR A 666 -38.27 -6.51 -16.70
N VAL A 667 -37.10 -6.10 -16.20
CA VAL A 667 -36.54 -6.60 -14.95
C VAL A 667 -36.69 -5.47 -13.93
N ALA A 668 -37.18 -5.79 -12.74
CA ALA A 668 -36.97 -4.88 -11.62
C ALA A 668 -36.45 -5.60 -10.39
N ALA A 669 -35.71 -4.85 -9.61
CA ALA A 669 -35.02 -5.33 -8.44
C ALA A 669 -34.99 -4.26 -7.35
N ASN A 670 -35.03 -4.73 -6.11
CA ASN A 670 -34.75 -3.96 -4.92
C ASN A 670 -33.27 -4.14 -4.56
N GLY A 671 -32.50 -3.09 -4.77
CA GLY A 671 -31.07 -3.03 -4.58
C GLY A 671 -30.26 -3.86 -5.59
N LEU A 672 -28.93 -3.73 -5.50
CA LEU A 672 -28.01 -4.56 -6.26
C LEU A 672 -28.20 -6.05 -5.98
N GLN A 673 -28.50 -6.43 -4.74
CA GLN A 673 -28.77 -7.82 -4.36
C GLN A 673 -29.96 -8.39 -5.14
N GLY A 674 -31.03 -7.62 -5.32
CA GLY A 674 -32.16 -8.03 -6.14
C GLY A 674 -31.78 -8.17 -7.62
N LEU A 675 -30.94 -7.27 -8.15
CA LEU A 675 -30.52 -7.31 -9.55
C LEU A 675 -29.68 -8.55 -9.84
N ILE A 676 -28.76 -8.88 -8.93
CA ILE A 676 -27.92 -10.08 -8.99
C ILE A 676 -28.77 -11.36 -8.97
N ASN A 677 -29.82 -11.39 -8.16
CA ASN A 677 -30.70 -12.56 -8.04
C ASN A 677 -31.85 -12.58 -9.07
N SER A 678 -31.90 -11.62 -9.99
CA SER A 678 -32.99 -11.51 -10.95
C SER A 678 -32.98 -12.67 -11.94
N LYS A 679 -34.06 -13.45 -11.92
CA LYS A 679 -34.25 -14.60 -12.80
C LYS A 679 -35.72 -14.90 -13.05
N PRO A 680 -36.07 -15.50 -14.20
CA PRO A 680 -37.41 -16.01 -14.43
C PRO A 680 -37.76 -17.13 -13.43
N ILE A 681 -38.97 -17.11 -12.87
CA ILE A 681 -39.41 -18.10 -11.89
C ILE A 681 -40.04 -19.29 -12.61
N LEU A 682 -39.52 -20.50 -12.36
CA LEU A 682 -40.01 -21.77 -12.92
C LEU A 682 -40.63 -22.63 -11.78
N SER A 683 -41.75 -23.32 -12.02
CA SER A 683 -42.39 -24.23 -11.05
C SER A 683 -42.12 -25.71 -11.37
N ALA A 684 -41.98 -26.56 -10.35
CA ALA A 684 -41.52 -27.95 -10.45
C ALA A 684 -42.61 -29.02 -10.75
N SER A 685 -43.85 -28.64 -11.09
CA SER A 685 -44.99 -29.59 -11.21
C SER A 685 -45.44 -29.79 -12.67
N SER A 686 -45.78 -31.02 -13.02
CA SER A 686 -45.92 -31.56 -14.40
C SER A 686 -47.23 -31.27 -15.15
N ILE A 687 -48.20 -30.58 -14.54
CA ILE A 687 -49.55 -30.41 -15.14
C ILE A 687 -49.85 -28.93 -15.46
N CYS A 688 -49.02 -28.01 -14.97
CA CYS A 688 -49.06 -26.57 -15.25
C CYS A 688 -47.65 -25.96 -15.15
N SER A 689 -46.73 -26.68 -15.76
CA SER A 689 -45.29 -26.56 -15.68
C SER A 689 -44.80 -25.45 -16.62
N LEU A 690 -44.30 -24.35 -16.07
CA LEU A 690 -42.88 -23.97 -16.24
C LEU A 690 -42.60 -22.48 -16.03
N ARG A 691 -43.55 -21.53 -16.07
CA ARG A 691 -43.20 -20.10 -16.21
C ARG A 691 -44.13 -19.13 -15.49
N LYS A 692 -43.75 -18.69 -14.29
CA LYS A 692 -44.42 -17.58 -13.59
C LYS A 692 -43.89 -16.25 -14.14
N ASN A 693 -44.78 -15.33 -14.48
CA ASN A 693 -44.45 -14.04 -15.08
C ASN A 693 -44.98 -12.91 -14.16
N ALA A 694 -44.25 -11.80 -14.05
CA ALA A 694 -44.63 -10.65 -13.22
C ALA A 694 -44.79 -10.93 -11.71
N VAL A 695 -44.07 -11.92 -11.16
CA VAL A 695 -44.11 -12.28 -9.74
C VAL A 695 -42.79 -11.92 -9.07
N TRP A 696 -42.88 -11.27 -7.91
CA TRP A 696 -41.75 -10.96 -7.07
C TRP A 696 -41.23 -12.24 -6.38
N SER A 697 -39.93 -12.48 -6.49
CA SER A 697 -39.28 -13.73 -6.10
C SER A 697 -39.38 -14.06 -4.60
N ILE A 698 -39.28 -13.07 -3.72
CA ILE A 698 -39.27 -13.24 -2.26
C ILE A 698 -40.67 -13.00 -1.70
N SER A 699 -41.30 -11.88 -2.05
CA SER A 699 -42.64 -11.55 -1.53
C SER A 699 -43.76 -12.41 -2.11
N GLY A 700 -43.56 -13.01 -3.29
CA GLY A 700 -44.57 -13.79 -4.01
C GLY A 700 -45.73 -12.96 -4.57
N GLY A 701 -45.72 -11.64 -4.39
CA GLY A 701 -46.74 -10.74 -4.92
C GLY A 701 -46.64 -10.58 -6.43
N SER A 702 -47.78 -10.38 -7.10
CA SER A 702 -47.81 -10.07 -8.53
C SER A 702 -47.73 -8.57 -8.77
N TRP A 703 -46.88 -8.14 -9.71
CA TRP A 703 -46.75 -6.73 -10.10
C TRP A 703 -48.06 -6.19 -10.71
N LYS A 704 -48.72 -6.99 -11.53
CA LYS A 704 -50.08 -6.71 -12.03
C LYS A 704 -51.03 -7.73 -11.41
N SER A 705 -52.00 -7.25 -10.63
CA SER A 705 -53.00 -8.13 -10.01
C SER A 705 -53.86 -8.77 -11.11
N PRO A 706 -54.02 -10.10 -11.13
CA PRO A 706 -55.00 -10.72 -12.01
C PRO A 706 -56.42 -10.32 -11.55
N LEU A 707 -57.22 -9.69 -12.41
CA LEU A 707 -58.64 -9.32 -12.29
C LEU A 707 -59.55 -10.41 -11.69
N ASN A 708 -59.10 -11.67 -11.53
CA ASN A 708 -59.90 -12.78 -10.97
C ASN A 708 -59.17 -13.67 -9.94
N GLY A 709 -58.14 -13.19 -9.23
CA GLY A 709 -57.61 -13.86 -8.02
C GLY A 709 -57.15 -15.32 -8.15
N GLY A 710 -56.97 -15.85 -9.36
CA GLY A 710 -56.64 -17.25 -9.62
C GLY A 710 -55.14 -17.53 -9.59
N SER A 711 -54.78 -18.69 -9.03
CA SER A 711 -53.45 -19.28 -9.12
C SER A 711 -53.09 -19.63 -10.58
N GLU A 712 -51.80 -19.59 -10.85
CA GLU A 712 -51.20 -19.52 -12.18
C GLU A 712 -51.38 -20.80 -13.01
N CYS A 713 -52.15 -20.74 -14.10
CA CYS A 713 -51.92 -21.52 -15.33
C CYS A 713 -52.85 -21.15 -16.51
N PRO A 714 -52.38 -21.02 -17.76
CA PRO A 714 -53.23 -20.83 -18.93
C PRO A 714 -53.54 -22.18 -19.60
N THR A 715 -54.59 -22.88 -19.18
CA THR A 715 -55.07 -24.11 -19.86
C THR A 715 -56.44 -23.95 -20.53
N SER A 716 -57.06 -22.77 -20.46
CA SER A 716 -58.28 -22.49 -21.22
C SER A 716 -58.30 -21.05 -21.71
N SER A 717 -59.05 -20.81 -22.79
CA SER A 717 -59.40 -19.49 -23.32
C SER A 717 -60.21 -18.61 -22.35
N SER A 718 -60.39 -19.05 -21.10
CA SER A 718 -61.11 -18.38 -20.02
C SER A 718 -60.22 -18.20 -18.78
N ASN A 719 -59.37 -17.15 -18.83
CA ASN A 719 -58.53 -16.53 -17.76
C ASN A 719 -57.24 -17.25 -17.29
N PRO A 720 -56.12 -16.53 -17.02
CA PRO A 720 -56.03 -15.29 -16.22
C PRO A 720 -55.80 -13.98 -17.01
N SER A 721 -56.17 -12.89 -16.36
CA SER A 721 -56.41 -11.54 -16.86
C SER A 721 -55.18 -10.64 -17.07
N TRP A 722 -53.97 -11.18 -17.12
CA TRP A 722 -52.81 -10.40 -17.57
C TRP A 722 -52.88 -10.11 -19.07
N ARG A 723 -53.79 -10.78 -19.80
CA ARG A 723 -54.13 -10.58 -21.21
C ARG A 723 -54.91 -9.29 -21.53
N THR A 724 -55.11 -8.44 -20.53
CA THR A 724 -55.91 -7.21 -20.67
C THR A 724 -54.98 -6.00 -20.79
N PRO A 725 -54.97 -5.29 -21.94
CA PRO A 725 -54.30 -4.00 -22.05
C PRO A 725 -54.77 -3.03 -20.96
N GLY A 726 -53.89 -2.13 -20.50
CA GLY A 726 -54.28 -0.98 -19.66
C GLY A 726 -54.37 -1.19 -18.14
N ILE A 727 -53.96 -2.34 -17.59
CA ILE A 727 -53.83 -2.52 -16.12
C ILE A 727 -52.73 -1.57 -15.60
N PRO A 728 -53.06 -0.57 -14.76
CA PRO A 728 -52.07 0.41 -14.29
C PRO A 728 -51.08 -0.25 -13.32
N VAL A 729 -49.82 0.13 -13.44
CA VAL A 729 -48.82 -0.13 -12.39
C VAL A 729 -49.05 0.91 -11.29
N THR A 730 -49.27 0.44 -10.06
CA THR A 730 -49.51 1.30 -8.90
C THR A 730 -48.36 1.18 -7.90
N GLN A 731 -48.28 2.07 -6.91
CA GLN A 731 -47.28 1.95 -5.86
C GLN A 731 -47.35 0.59 -5.13
N ALA A 732 -48.56 0.04 -4.95
CA ALA A 732 -48.79 -1.27 -4.32
C ALA A 732 -48.34 -2.46 -5.19
N SER A 733 -48.06 -2.25 -6.49
CA SER A 733 -47.54 -3.28 -7.40
C SER A 733 -46.11 -3.70 -7.07
N TYR A 734 -45.37 -2.90 -6.31
CA TYR A 734 -43.97 -3.16 -6.02
C TYR A 734 -43.74 -3.80 -4.65
N SER A 735 -42.76 -4.69 -4.56
CA SER A 735 -42.33 -5.31 -3.31
C SER A 735 -41.61 -4.29 -2.40
N SER A 736 -41.91 -4.34 -1.10
CA SER A 736 -41.16 -3.65 -0.05
C SER A 736 -40.10 -4.54 0.60
N LYS A 737 -39.95 -5.81 0.17
CA LYS A 737 -38.93 -6.72 0.70
C LYS A 737 -37.56 -6.37 0.13
N ALA A 738 -36.58 -6.26 1.02
CA ALA A 738 -35.21 -5.94 0.67
C ALA A 738 -34.56 -7.08 -0.16
N GLY A 739 -33.84 -6.75 -1.24
CA GLY A 739 -33.20 -7.74 -2.13
C GLY A 739 -34.16 -8.53 -3.03
N ASP A 740 -35.44 -8.16 -3.11
CA ASP A 740 -36.43 -8.83 -3.96
C ASP A 740 -36.24 -8.47 -5.45
N SER A 741 -36.72 -9.33 -6.36
CA SER A 741 -36.59 -9.13 -7.80
C SER A 741 -37.78 -9.71 -8.56
N MET A 742 -38.00 -9.23 -9.78
CA MET A 742 -39.07 -9.67 -10.66
C MET A 742 -38.62 -9.62 -12.11
N PHE A 743 -38.99 -10.66 -12.86
CA PHE A 743 -38.89 -10.71 -14.32
C PHE A 743 -40.30 -10.64 -14.94
N TYR A 744 -40.48 -9.73 -15.89
CA TYR A 744 -41.74 -9.53 -16.59
C TYR A 744 -41.54 -9.47 -18.11
N LEU A 745 -42.21 -10.37 -18.83
CA LEU A 745 -42.30 -10.36 -20.29
C LEU A 745 -43.71 -9.93 -20.72
N GLU A 746 -43.78 -8.84 -21.48
CA GLU A 746 -44.98 -8.30 -22.12
C GLU A 746 -44.90 -8.49 -23.63
N VAL A 747 -45.91 -9.08 -24.27
CA VAL A 747 -45.94 -9.45 -25.70
C VAL A 747 -47.21 -8.92 -26.38
N TRP A 748 -47.02 -8.39 -27.58
CA TRP A 748 -48.04 -7.81 -28.44
C TRP A 748 -48.03 -8.49 -29.81
N ASP A 749 -49.14 -9.13 -30.17
CA ASP A 749 -49.27 -9.87 -31.43
C ASP A 749 -50.61 -9.62 -32.14
N TYR A 750 -50.74 -10.02 -33.41
CA TYR A 750 -52.00 -9.97 -34.17
C TYR A 750 -52.74 -11.33 -34.17
N GLY A 751 -52.46 -12.19 -33.19
CA GLY A 751 -52.90 -13.59 -33.16
C GLY A 751 -52.32 -14.45 -34.30
N ILE A 752 -52.60 -15.77 -34.30
CA ILE A 752 -52.01 -16.74 -35.26
C ILE A 752 -52.35 -16.45 -36.73
N ALA A 753 -53.53 -15.89 -37.00
CA ALA A 753 -53.99 -15.58 -38.36
C ALA A 753 -53.47 -14.23 -38.90
N GLY A 754 -52.90 -13.38 -38.03
CA GLY A 754 -52.38 -12.06 -38.39
C GLY A 754 -53.41 -11.02 -38.82
N THR A 755 -54.69 -11.37 -38.95
CA THR A 755 -55.78 -10.49 -39.39
C THR A 755 -56.64 -9.94 -38.25
N SER A 756 -56.38 -10.37 -37.01
CA SER A 756 -57.15 -9.95 -35.83
C SER A 756 -56.73 -8.55 -35.36
N SER A 757 -57.51 -7.94 -34.46
CA SER A 757 -57.00 -6.80 -33.67
C SER A 757 -55.75 -7.24 -32.89
N ILE A 758 -54.81 -6.32 -32.65
CA ILE A 758 -53.65 -6.64 -31.81
C ILE A 758 -54.17 -7.17 -30.45
N SER A 759 -53.68 -8.33 -30.07
CA SER A 759 -53.95 -9.00 -28.81
C SER A 759 -52.75 -8.87 -27.89
N PHE A 760 -53.05 -8.76 -26.61
CA PHE A 760 -52.07 -8.74 -25.55
C PHE A 760 -51.91 -10.17 -25.05
N ASN A 761 -50.69 -10.67 -25.10
CA ASN A 761 -50.32 -11.98 -24.62
C ASN A 761 -51.28 -13.14 -25.07
N SER A 762 -51.28 -13.49 -26.36
CA SER A 762 -52.19 -14.45 -27.02
C SER A 762 -51.56 -15.84 -27.29
N VAL A 763 -52.13 -16.71 -28.15
CA VAL A 763 -51.59 -18.06 -28.45
C VAL A 763 -50.23 -18.00 -29.19
N GLY A 764 -49.91 -16.90 -29.89
CA GLY A 764 -48.58 -16.65 -30.48
C GLY A 764 -47.46 -16.49 -29.43
N ASP A 765 -47.82 -16.17 -28.18
CA ASP A 765 -46.92 -16.01 -27.05
C ASP A 765 -46.10 -17.24 -26.73
N GLN A 766 -46.68 -18.44 -26.87
CA GLN A 766 -46.02 -19.64 -26.39
C GLN A 766 -44.65 -19.82 -27.06
N SER A 767 -44.56 -19.41 -28.33
CA SER A 767 -43.30 -19.39 -29.10
C SER A 767 -42.31 -18.34 -28.59
N LEU A 768 -42.75 -17.12 -28.23
CA LEU A 768 -41.88 -16.07 -27.70
C LEU A 768 -41.46 -16.34 -26.23
N PHE A 769 -42.38 -16.80 -25.38
CA PHE A 769 -42.05 -17.23 -24.02
C PHE A 769 -41.05 -18.40 -24.03
N ASN A 770 -41.12 -19.31 -25.01
CA ASN A 770 -40.14 -20.38 -25.19
C ASN A 770 -38.72 -19.90 -25.53
N ILE A 771 -38.56 -18.64 -25.97
CA ILE A 771 -37.27 -18.07 -26.33
C ILE A 771 -36.60 -17.42 -25.12
N PHE A 772 -37.36 -16.69 -24.30
CA PHE A 772 -36.82 -15.99 -23.12
C PHE A 772 -36.65 -16.89 -21.90
N TYR A 773 -37.51 -17.90 -21.74
CA TYR A 773 -37.41 -18.85 -20.65
C TYR A 773 -36.67 -20.12 -21.13
N PRO A 774 -35.85 -20.75 -20.28
CA PRO A 774 -35.17 -21.99 -20.63
C PRO A 774 -36.16 -23.05 -21.12
N GLY A 775 -35.80 -23.72 -22.20
CA GLY A 775 -36.60 -24.81 -22.78
C GLY A 775 -36.51 -26.10 -21.95
N ASN A 776 -37.34 -27.09 -22.31
CA ASN A 776 -37.37 -28.42 -21.67
C ASN A 776 -36.06 -29.23 -21.82
N SER A 777 -35.09 -28.71 -22.58
CA SER A 777 -33.78 -29.29 -22.85
C SER A 777 -32.72 -28.94 -21.80
N VAL A 778 -32.99 -28.00 -20.89
CA VAL A 778 -32.15 -27.77 -19.71
C VAL A 778 -32.58 -28.80 -18.65
N PRO A 779 -31.66 -29.60 -18.07
CA PRO A 779 -32.01 -30.55 -17.03
C PRO A 779 -32.78 -29.85 -15.91
N SER A 780 -33.87 -30.45 -15.42
CA SER A 780 -34.70 -29.89 -14.32
C SER A 780 -33.90 -29.58 -13.03
N LEU A 781 -32.63 -29.98 -12.96
CA LEU A 781 -31.70 -29.80 -11.86
C LEU A 781 -30.75 -28.58 -12.02
N VAL A 782 -30.73 -27.92 -13.18
CA VAL A 782 -29.88 -26.73 -13.42
C VAL A 782 -30.75 -25.48 -13.40
N PRO A 783 -30.84 -24.76 -12.26
CA PRO A 783 -31.59 -23.51 -12.20
C PRO A 783 -30.89 -22.44 -13.05
N PRO A 784 -31.63 -21.57 -13.76
CA PRO A 784 -31.02 -20.47 -14.51
C PRO A 784 -30.20 -19.57 -13.58
N SER A 785 -29.00 -19.20 -14.04
CA SER A 785 -28.01 -18.40 -13.29
C SER A 785 -28.44 -16.94 -13.08
N GLY A 786 -29.44 -16.47 -13.83
CA GLY A 786 -30.00 -15.13 -13.75
C GLY A 786 -29.57 -14.22 -14.90
N VAL A 787 -29.98 -12.95 -14.84
CA VAL A 787 -29.60 -11.91 -15.84
C VAL A 787 -28.11 -11.55 -15.72
N ILE A 788 -27.54 -11.72 -14.53
CA ILE A 788 -26.11 -11.52 -14.25
C ILE A 788 -25.41 -12.87 -14.29
N PRO A 789 -24.20 -12.97 -14.87
CA PRO A 789 -23.43 -14.19 -14.88
C PRO A 789 -23.24 -14.86 -13.51
N GLY A 790 -23.35 -16.19 -13.49
CA GLY A 790 -23.27 -17.00 -12.25
C GLY A 790 -21.99 -16.80 -11.44
N ALA A 791 -20.83 -16.64 -12.10
CA ALA A 791 -19.54 -16.37 -11.43
C ALA A 791 -19.51 -15.04 -10.66
N ILE A 792 -20.15 -14.00 -11.19
CA ILE A 792 -20.27 -12.71 -10.50
C ILE A 792 -21.32 -12.82 -9.39
N ALA A 793 -22.46 -13.46 -9.69
CA ALA A 793 -23.57 -13.58 -8.76
C ALA A 793 -23.26 -14.41 -7.51
N ALA A 794 -22.58 -15.56 -7.67
CA ALA A 794 -22.24 -16.45 -6.56
C ALA A 794 -21.28 -15.80 -5.55
N ASN A 795 -20.37 -14.94 -6.01
CA ASN A 795 -19.37 -14.26 -5.17
C ASN A 795 -19.81 -12.86 -4.73
N PHE A 796 -20.95 -12.36 -5.20
CA PHE A 796 -21.48 -11.03 -4.84
C PHE A 796 -21.68 -10.77 -3.34
N PRO A 797 -21.99 -11.76 -2.45
CA PRO A 797 -22.18 -11.50 -1.02
C PRO A 797 -21.01 -10.77 -0.34
N VAL A 798 -19.79 -10.85 -0.89
CA VAL A 798 -18.62 -10.11 -0.40
C VAL A 798 -18.80 -8.59 -0.48
N ILE A 799 -19.58 -8.09 -1.44
CA ILE A 799 -19.92 -6.66 -1.55
C ILE A 799 -20.82 -6.24 -0.38
N GLY A 800 -21.64 -7.14 0.15
CA GLY A 800 -22.36 -6.92 1.41
C GLY A 800 -21.43 -6.75 2.61
N GLN A 801 -20.33 -7.53 2.66
CA GLN A 801 -19.32 -7.48 3.72
C GLN A 801 -18.53 -6.15 3.75
N LEU A 802 -18.51 -5.41 2.64
CA LEU A 802 -17.99 -4.04 2.62
C LEU A 802 -18.81 -3.09 3.50
N GLY A 803 -20.07 -3.40 3.81
CA GLY A 803 -20.87 -2.59 4.72
C GLY A 803 -20.77 -3.05 6.17
N PHE A 804 -21.12 -4.32 6.42
CA PHE A 804 -21.11 -4.93 7.74
C PHE A 804 -20.50 -6.32 7.69
N LEU A 805 -19.62 -6.60 8.66
CA LEU A 805 -18.87 -7.85 8.76
C LEU A 805 -19.67 -8.89 9.53
N THR A 806 -20.80 -9.29 8.93
CA THR A 806 -21.77 -10.22 9.52
C THR A 806 -22.25 -11.23 8.48
N PRO A 807 -22.53 -12.48 8.88
CA PRO A 807 -23.13 -13.47 7.99
C PRO A 807 -24.54 -13.11 7.50
N ALA A 808 -25.28 -12.33 8.30
CA ALA A 808 -26.63 -11.90 7.97
C ALA A 808 -26.62 -10.61 7.14
N ALA A 809 -27.58 -10.50 6.21
CA ALA A 809 -27.80 -9.27 5.46
C ALA A 809 -28.27 -8.13 6.38
N VAL A 810 -27.62 -6.97 6.31
CA VAL A 810 -27.94 -5.78 7.12
C VAL A 810 -28.68 -4.76 6.25
N VAL A 811 -30.01 -4.75 6.35
CA VAL A 811 -30.86 -3.73 5.71
C VAL A 811 -30.76 -2.38 6.44
N PRO A 812 -31.12 -1.23 5.82
CA PRO A 812 -30.99 0.10 6.42
C PRO A 812 -31.57 0.25 7.84
N GLU A 813 -32.68 -0.43 8.14
CA GLU A 813 -33.33 -0.43 9.46
C GLU A 813 -32.48 -1.11 10.56
N ASN A 814 -31.64 -2.07 10.18
CA ASN A 814 -30.79 -2.83 11.10
C ASN A 814 -29.38 -2.22 11.27
N VAL A 815 -29.06 -1.13 10.56
CA VAL A 815 -27.75 -0.46 10.63
C VAL A 815 -27.40 -0.06 12.07
N ASN A 816 -28.36 0.51 12.80
CA ASN A 816 -28.12 0.98 14.17
C ASN A 816 -27.89 -0.17 15.15
N VAL A 817 -28.52 -1.33 14.91
CA VAL A 817 -28.34 -2.54 15.73
C VAL A 817 -26.97 -3.18 15.47
N GLN A 818 -26.49 -3.13 14.23
CA GLN A 818 -25.22 -3.72 13.81
C GLN A 818 -24.06 -2.72 13.76
N TRP A 819 -24.23 -1.53 14.35
CA TRP A 819 -23.28 -0.42 14.23
C TRP A 819 -21.84 -0.81 14.57
N GLU A 820 -21.63 -1.61 15.63
CA GLU A 820 -20.30 -2.07 16.06
C GLU A 820 -19.64 -3.07 15.11
N ASN A 821 -20.42 -3.69 14.21
CA ASN A 821 -19.94 -4.63 13.20
C ASN A 821 -19.70 -4.00 11.82
N ARG A 822 -19.78 -2.66 11.71
CA ARG A 822 -19.54 -1.94 10.47
C ARG A 822 -18.11 -2.11 9.97
N ASN A 823 -17.96 -2.24 8.66
CA ASN A 823 -16.65 -2.35 8.02
C ASN A 823 -16.06 -0.96 7.78
N ARG A 824 -15.04 -0.59 8.57
CA ARG A 824 -14.42 0.75 8.51
C ARG A 824 -13.55 0.96 7.27
N LEU A 825 -13.40 -0.04 6.38
CA LEU A 825 -12.79 0.14 5.05
C LEU A 825 -13.74 0.81 4.05
N LEU A 826 -15.06 0.76 4.26
CA LEU A 826 -16.04 1.31 3.32
C LEU A 826 -15.78 2.78 2.98
N PRO A 827 -15.58 3.70 3.96
CA PRO A 827 -15.39 5.10 3.63
C PRO A 827 -14.10 5.34 2.83
N ILE A 828 -13.06 4.53 3.05
CA ILE A 828 -11.78 4.60 2.31
C ILE A 828 -11.99 4.18 0.85
N ILE A 829 -12.67 3.05 0.62
CA ILE A 829 -12.97 2.53 -0.72
C ILE A 829 -13.85 3.52 -1.48
N LEU A 830 -14.86 4.09 -0.83
CA LEU A 830 -15.74 5.09 -1.46
C LEU A 830 -14.98 6.39 -1.77
N THR A 831 -14.05 6.80 -0.91
CA THR A 831 -13.18 7.96 -1.16
C THR A 831 -12.24 7.72 -2.35
N LEU A 832 -11.71 6.50 -2.47
CA LEU A 832 -10.94 6.11 -3.64
C LEU A 832 -11.82 6.14 -4.90
N ALA A 833 -13.04 5.59 -4.83
CA ALA A 833 -14.01 5.63 -5.93
C ALA A 833 -14.31 7.08 -6.37
N ARG A 834 -14.52 8.00 -5.40
CA ARG A 834 -14.69 9.44 -5.69
C ARG A 834 -13.47 10.02 -6.39
N THR A 835 -12.27 9.74 -5.91
CA THR A 835 -11.02 10.28 -6.46
C THR A 835 -10.79 9.80 -7.90
N LEU A 836 -11.04 8.53 -8.18
CA LEU A 836 -10.93 7.97 -9.53
C LEU A 836 -12.04 8.53 -10.45
N ASP A 837 -13.28 8.63 -9.97
CA ASP A 837 -14.39 9.19 -10.75
C ASP A 837 -14.15 10.66 -11.13
N ASP A 838 -13.65 11.48 -10.19
CA ASP A 838 -13.31 12.89 -10.43
C ASP A 838 -12.19 13.08 -11.48
N GLN A 839 -11.35 12.07 -11.69
CA GLN A 839 -10.25 12.09 -12.67
C GLN A 839 -10.53 11.29 -13.94
N SER A 840 -11.75 10.79 -14.10
CA SER A 840 -12.16 10.08 -15.31
C SER A 840 -12.70 11.05 -16.37
N ASP A 841 -12.53 10.68 -17.64
CA ASP A 841 -13.05 11.46 -18.77
C ASP A 841 -13.48 10.54 -19.92
N ALA A 842 -14.78 10.34 -20.04
CA ALA A 842 -15.38 9.55 -21.12
C ALA A 842 -15.10 10.15 -22.52
N THR A 843 -15.02 11.47 -22.64
CA THR A 843 -14.84 12.14 -23.94
C THR A 843 -13.46 11.90 -24.53
N HIS A 844 -12.44 11.80 -23.68
CA HIS A 844 -11.05 11.54 -24.06
C HIS A 844 -10.60 10.10 -23.74
N SER A 845 -11.53 9.21 -23.41
CA SER A 845 -11.27 7.80 -23.04
C SER A 845 -10.24 7.65 -21.90
N LYS A 846 -10.30 8.51 -20.87
CA LYS A 846 -9.42 8.47 -19.70
C LYS A 846 -10.09 7.69 -18.56
N ASN A 847 -9.48 6.57 -18.19
CA ASN A 847 -10.01 5.60 -17.24
C ASN A 847 -9.03 5.30 -16.10
N PRO A 848 -9.05 6.07 -15.00
CA PRO A 848 -8.15 5.85 -13.86
C PRO A 848 -8.46 4.56 -13.07
N PHE A 849 -9.64 3.96 -13.25
CA PHE A 849 -9.99 2.70 -12.61
C PHE A 849 -9.11 1.53 -13.07
N GLU A 850 -8.46 1.64 -14.24
CA GLU A 850 -7.49 0.63 -14.72
C GLU A 850 -6.28 0.45 -13.80
N ILE A 851 -5.90 1.49 -13.03
CA ILE A 851 -4.82 1.38 -12.04
C ILE A 851 -5.22 0.41 -10.92
N LEU A 852 -6.42 0.57 -10.36
CA LEU A 852 -6.96 -0.30 -9.30
C LEU A 852 -7.12 -1.75 -9.79
N ILE A 853 -7.66 -1.91 -11.00
CA ILE A 853 -7.86 -3.21 -11.64
C ILE A 853 -6.52 -3.88 -11.93
N GLY A 854 -5.53 -3.15 -12.44
CA GLY A 854 -4.20 -3.68 -12.72
C GLY A 854 -3.50 -4.16 -11.45
N ILE A 855 -3.54 -3.39 -10.35
CA ILE A 855 -2.97 -3.80 -9.06
C ILE A 855 -3.70 -5.05 -8.54
N SER A 856 -5.03 -5.08 -8.65
CA SER A 856 -5.86 -6.24 -8.26
C SER A 856 -5.50 -7.49 -9.07
N ARG A 857 -5.32 -7.35 -10.39
CA ARG A 857 -4.89 -8.44 -11.30
C ARG A 857 -3.54 -9.03 -10.87
N ILE A 858 -2.59 -8.20 -10.45
CA ILE A 858 -1.26 -8.66 -9.98
C ILE A 858 -1.39 -9.43 -8.66
N LEU A 859 -2.17 -8.92 -7.71
CA LEU A 859 -2.35 -9.54 -6.40
C LEU A 859 -3.03 -10.91 -6.42
N ILE A 860 -3.74 -11.25 -7.50
CA ILE A 860 -4.42 -12.54 -7.66
C ILE A 860 -3.78 -13.48 -8.70
N ARG A 861 -2.65 -13.10 -9.34
CA ARG A 861 -1.87 -14.05 -10.15
C ARG A 861 -1.47 -15.25 -9.26
N PRO A 862 -1.55 -16.51 -9.72
CA PRO A 862 -1.70 -16.99 -11.11
C PRO A 862 -3.14 -17.19 -11.62
N LEU A 863 -4.18 -16.82 -10.86
CA LEU A 863 -5.57 -17.19 -11.18
C LEU A 863 -6.13 -16.48 -12.44
N VAL A 864 -5.42 -15.48 -12.96
CA VAL A 864 -5.77 -14.77 -14.21
C VAL A 864 -4.96 -15.35 -15.36
N GLN A 865 -5.63 -15.96 -16.33
CA GLN A 865 -4.97 -16.64 -17.45
C GLN A 865 -5.63 -16.39 -18.78
N THR A 866 -4.83 -16.48 -19.84
CA THR A 866 -5.34 -16.50 -21.21
C THR A 866 -5.50 -17.95 -21.67
N ILE A 867 -6.74 -18.38 -21.86
CA ILE A 867 -7.11 -19.73 -22.31
C ILE A 867 -7.74 -19.69 -23.69
N SER A 868 -7.69 -20.78 -24.45
CA SER A 868 -8.52 -20.92 -25.66
C SER A 868 -9.96 -21.20 -25.25
N ASP A 869 -10.89 -20.40 -25.75
CA ASP A 869 -12.32 -20.69 -25.65
C ASP A 869 -12.63 -22.01 -26.37
N GLN A 870 -13.33 -22.90 -25.70
CA GLN A 870 -13.77 -24.20 -26.23
C GLN A 870 -15.29 -24.25 -26.42
N ALA A 871 -16.00 -23.13 -26.23
CA ALA A 871 -17.43 -23.06 -26.49
C ALA A 871 -17.72 -23.43 -27.96
N PRO A 872 -18.81 -24.18 -28.25
CA PRO A 872 -19.14 -24.59 -29.61
C PRO A 872 -19.16 -23.41 -30.58
N ASN A 873 -18.49 -23.55 -31.73
CA ASN A 873 -18.40 -22.51 -32.78
C ASN A 873 -17.66 -21.22 -32.40
N SER A 874 -16.90 -21.19 -31.30
CA SER A 874 -16.04 -20.03 -30.92
C SER A 874 -14.72 -19.93 -31.70
N GLY A 875 -14.40 -20.92 -32.54
CA GLY A 875 -13.19 -20.93 -33.36
C GLY A 875 -11.87 -21.06 -32.59
N ASN A 876 -11.90 -21.57 -31.35
CA ASN A 876 -10.71 -21.67 -30.47
C ASN A 876 -10.05 -20.31 -30.20
N THR A 877 -10.86 -19.26 -30.04
CA THR A 877 -10.33 -17.91 -29.80
C THR A 877 -9.72 -17.80 -28.40
N GLN A 878 -8.57 -17.14 -28.25
CA GLN A 878 -7.95 -16.93 -26.93
C GLN A 878 -8.65 -15.82 -26.13
N ILE A 879 -8.95 -16.08 -24.86
CA ILE A 879 -9.62 -15.18 -23.92
C ILE A 879 -8.92 -15.19 -22.56
N THR A 880 -8.83 -14.03 -21.90
CA THR A 880 -8.41 -13.91 -20.51
C THR A 880 -9.57 -14.21 -19.57
N VAL A 881 -9.39 -15.10 -18.60
CA VAL A 881 -10.40 -15.44 -17.59
C VAL A 881 -9.77 -15.56 -16.20
N VAL A 882 -10.59 -15.32 -15.17
CA VAL A 882 -10.26 -15.70 -13.79
C VAL A 882 -10.70 -17.14 -13.58
N LEU A 883 -9.86 -18.02 -13.06
CA LEU A 883 -10.24 -19.42 -12.88
C LEU A 883 -11.15 -19.57 -11.63
N THR A 884 -12.40 -20.02 -11.82
CA THR A 884 -13.37 -20.28 -10.74
C THR A 884 -13.37 -21.76 -10.36
N ASP A 885 -13.59 -22.66 -11.32
CA ASP A 885 -13.44 -24.12 -11.17
C ASP A 885 -13.34 -24.74 -12.57
N SER A 886 -12.49 -25.74 -12.80
CA SER A 886 -12.40 -26.39 -14.11
C SER A 886 -12.20 -27.90 -13.97
N LEU A 887 -13.19 -28.69 -14.39
CA LEU A 887 -12.98 -30.10 -14.70
C LEU A 887 -11.99 -30.25 -15.85
N ILE A 888 -10.72 -30.51 -15.53
CA ILE A 888 -9.78 -31.10 -16.48
C ILE A 888 -10.05 -32.61 -16.43
N MET A 889 -11.00 -33.12 -17.23
CA MET A 889 -11.00 -34.54 -17.49
C MET A 889 -9.87 -34.85 -18.48
N SER A 890 -8.69 -35.13 -17.95
CA SER A 890 -7.63 -35.84 -18.66
C SER A 890 -8.09 -37.29 -18.89
N GLY A 891 -8.72 -37.56 -20.04
CA GLY A 891 -9.04 -38.91 -20.49
C GLY A 891 -8.40 -39.19 -21.85
N THR A 892 -7.27 -39.88 -21.84
CA THR A 892 -6.72 -40.58 -23.01
C THR A 892 -7.76 -41.58 -23.54
N ASP A 893 -8.47 -41.23 -24.61
CA ASP A 893 -9.02 -42.22 -25.55
C ASP A 893 -9.09 -41.60 -26.97
N ASN A 894 -8.06 -41.89 -27.76
CA ASN A 894 -7.96 -41.62 -29.19
C ASN A 894 -8.77 -42.64 -30.01
N SER A 895 -10.05 -42.83 -29.68
CA SER A 895 -10.91 -43.73 -30.44
C SER A 895 -12.33 -43.19 -30.56
N GLY A 896 -12.49 -42.26 -31.51
CA GLY A 896 -13.76 -42.04 -32.20
C GLY A 896 -14.74 -41.05 -31.53
N GLY A 897 -14.77 -39.82 -32.03
CA GLY A 897 -15.97 -38.97 -32.06
C GLY A 897 -16.31 -38.22 -30.76
N ASN A 898 -16.09 -36.90 -30.77
CA ASN A 898 -16.81 -35.89 -29.98
C ASN A 898 -17.00 -36.16 -28.46
N SER A 899 -15.93 -36.09 -27.68
CA SER A 899 -16.02 -35.74 -26.26
C SER A 899 -14.76 -34.97 -25.85
N GLY A 900 -14.79 -33.66 -26.10
CA GLY A 900 -13.68 -32.75 -25.81
C GLY A 900 -13.38 -32.64 -24.31
N ASN A 901 -12.10 -32.42 -23.98
CA ASN A 901 -11.66 -31.92 -22.68
C ASN A 901 -12.36 -30.57 -22.42
N GLN A 902 -13.44 -30.56 -21.62
CA GLN A 902 -14.23 -29.34 -21.38
C GLN A 902 -13.65 -28.56 -20.19
N LEU A 903 -12.84 -27.54 -20.46
CA LEU A 903 -12.59 -26.47 -19.50
C LEU A 903 -13.91 -25.71 -19.28
N PHE A 904 -14.60 -25.99 -18.17
CA PHE A 904 -15.78 -25.21 -17.78
C PHE A 904 -15.31 -23.81 -17.34
N SER A 905 -15.37 -22.87 -18.27
CA SER A 905 -14.98 -21.46 -18.06
C SER A 905 -15.96 -20.74 -17.13
N VAL A 906 -15.59 -19.54 -16.66
CA VAL A 906 -16.43 -18.49 -16.05
C VAL A 906 -17.70 -18.17 -16.88
N ARG A 907 -17.69 -18.59 -18.16
CA ARG A 907 -18.81 -18.54 -19.12
C ARG A 907 -19.71 -19.76 -19.09
N ASN A 908 -19.48 -20.76 -18.26
CA ASN A 908 -20.34 -21.92 -18.20
C ASN A 908 -21.71 -21.51 -17.65
N ASN A 909 -22.75 -21.47 -18.47
CA ASN A 909 -24.09 -21.20 -17.98
C ASN A 909 -24.72 -22.45 -17.35
N LEU A 910 -24.32 -23.66 -17.76
CA LEU A 910 -24.83 -24.94 -17.28
C LEU A 910 -24.22 -25.43 -15.95
N GLY A 911 -23.32 -24.64 -15.35
CA GLY A 911 -22.64 -24.99 -14.09
C GLY A 911 -23.57 -24.95 -12.88
N GLN A 912 -23.27 -25.77 -11.88
CA GLN A 912 -23.90 -25.66 -10.56
C GLN A 912 -23.32 -24.46 -9.78
N ILE A 913 -24.03 -23.99 -8.75
CA ILE A 913 -23.65 -22.77 -8.00
C ILE A 913 -22.26 -22.88 -7.36
N ASP A 914 -21.88 -24.08 -6.93
CA ASP A 914 -20.57 -24.39 -6.35
C ASP A 914 -19.41 -24.23 -7.33
N GLN A 915 -19.62 -24.52 -8.61
CA GLN A 915 -18.62 -24.36 -9.68
C GLN A 915 -18.31 -22.90 -10.03
N PHE A 916 -19.09 -21.96 -9.49
CA PHE A 916 -18.91 -20.51 -9.69
C PHE A 916 -18.09 -19.83 -8.60
N TYR A 917 -17.79 -20.50 -7.48
CA TYR A 917 -16.91 -19.95 -6.46
C TYR A 917 -15.46 -19.91 -6.93
N PHE A 918 -14.66 -19.00 -6.38
CA PHE A 918 -13.22 -18.99 -6.66
C PHE A 918 -12.52 -20.15 -5.96
N ARG A 919 -11.50 -20.70 -6.62
CA ARG A 919 -10.73 -21.85 -6.14
C ARG A 919 -9.48 -21.44 -5.35
N SER A 920 -9.10 -22.32 -4.42
CA SER A 920 -7.84 -22.28 -3.67
C SER A 920 -6.92 -23.48 -3.97
N THR A 921 -7.43 -24.50 -4.67
CA THR A 921 -6.71 -25.75 -4.96
C THR A 921 -6.94 -26.19 -6.40
N ASP A 922 -6.01 -26.96 -6.96
CA ASP A 922 -6.15 -27.66 -8.22
C ASP A 922 -7.15 -28.82 -8.09
N MET A 923 -7.94 -29.09 -9.12
CA MET A 923 -9.09 -29.99 -9.01
C MET A 923 -8.68 -31.45 -9.24
N THR A 924 -7.57 -31.65 -9.95
CA THR A 924 -7.08 -32.99 -10.34
C THR A 924 -6.07 -33.50 -9.31
N SER A 925 -5.15 -32.63 -8.91
CA SER A 925 -4.08 -32.97 -7.99
C SER A 925 -4.34 -32.59 -6.55
N THR A 926 -5.37 -31.77 -6.30
CA THR A 926 -5.65 -31.15 -4.99
C THR A 926 -4.52 -30.24 -4.48
N ALA A 927 -3.52 -29.94 -5.32
CA ALA A 927 -2.40 -29.09 -4.96
C ALA A 927 -2.86 -27.64 -4.75
N GLU A 928 -2.27 -26.96 -3.77
CA GLU A 928 -2.66 -25.60 -3.42
C GLU A 928 -2.24 -24.58 -4.50
N ILE A 929 -3.13 -23.62 -4.77
CA ILE A 929 -2.86 -22.49 -5.65
C ILE A 929 -2.83 -21.24 -4.79
N ARG A 930 -1.66 -20.60 -4.72
CA ARG A 930 -1.39 -19.44 -3.87
C ARG A 930 -1.18 -18.19 -4.70
N THR A 931 -1.78 -17.09 -4.26
CA THR A 931 -1.62 -15.74 -4.82
C THR A 931 -0.75 -14.90 -3.89
N PRO A 932 -0.12 -13.79 -4.36
CA PRO A 932 0.61 -12.90 -3.46
C PRO A 932 -0.23 -12.44 -2.27
N LEU A 933 -1.52 -12.15 -2.50
CA LEU A 933 -2.44 -11.76 -1.43
C LEU A 933 -2.67 -12.90 -0.43
N SER A 934 -2.84 -14.14 -0.90
CA SER A 934 -3.02 -15.29 -0.01
C SER A 934 -1.79 -15.51 0.88
N LEU A 935 -0.57 -15.32 0.33
CA LEU A 935 0.68 -15.45 1.09
C LEU A 935 0.84 -14.37 2.17
N LEU A 936 0.34 -13.16 1.90
CA LEU A 936 0.33 -12.09 2.90
C LEU A 936 -0.68 -12.35 4.01
N ILE A 937 -1.79 -13.04 3.70
CA ILE A 937 -2.87 -13.32 4.63
C ILE A 937 -2.53 -14.48 5.58
N GLU A 938 -1.93 -15.54 5.04
CA GLU A 938 -1.70 -16.78 5.77
C GLU A 938 -0.54 -17.59 5.17
N SER A 939 0.06 -18.44 5.98
CA SER A 939 1.07 -19.41 5.55
C SER A 939 0.41 -20.59 4.82
N ASP A 940 -0.61 -21.18 5.44
CA ASP A 940 -1.45 -22.27 4.94
C ASP A 940 -2.93 -21.87 4.94
N PHE A 941 -3.76 -22.54 4.13
CA PHE A 941 -5.17 -22.17 4.03
C PHE A 941 -5.91 -22.25 5.37
N ARG A 942 -6.69 -21.21 5.66
CA ARG A 942 -7.51 -21.01 6.88
C ARG A 942 -6.72 -20.67 8.14
N TYR A 943 -5.39 -20.71 8.16
CA TYR A 943 -4.62 -20.49 9.39
C TYR A 943 -4.58 -19.03 9.87
N GLN A 944 -4.85 -18.06 8.99
CA GLN A 944 -4.92 -16.63 9.35
C GLN A 944 -3.65 -16.13 10.07
N ASP A 945 -2.48 -16.54 9.61
CA ASP A 945 -1.21 -16.35 10.32
C ASP A 945 -0.14 -15.65 9.49
N GLY A 946 -0.53 -14.93 8.44
CA GLY A 946 0.37 -14.17 7.58
C GLY A 946 0.70 -12.78 8.11
N LEU A 947 1.56 -12.07 7.39
CA LEU A 947 2.02 -10.72 7.73
C LEU A 947 0.85 -9.72 7.84
N LEU A 948 -0.15 -9.83 6.96
CA LEU A 948 -1.30 -8.94 6.98
C LEU A 948 -2.17 -9.17 8.22
N ASN A 949 -2.23 -10.40 8.74
CA ASN A 949 -2.91 -10.66 10.02
C ASN A 949 -2.18 -9.99 11.18
N ILE A 950 -0.84 -9.98 11.20
CA ILE A 950 -0.05 -9.26 12.21
C ILE A 950 -0.32 -7.75 12.15
N LEU A 951 -0.26 -7.17 10.95
CA LEU A 951 -0.53 -5.74 10.75
C LEU A 951 -1.95 -5.37 11.17
N SER A 952 -2.93 -6.24 10.90
CA SER A 952 -4.34 -6.00 11.28
C SER A 952 -4.62 -6.05 12.79
N GLN A 953 -3.67 -6.53 13.59
CA GLN A 953 -3.78 -6.57 15.05
C GLN A 953 -3.27 -5.29 15.73
N SER A 954 -2.48 -4.45 15.03
CA SER A 954 -2.09 -3.12 15.51
C SER A 954 -3.08 -2.05 15.03
N ILE A 955 -2.68 -0.77 15.09
CA ILE A 955 -3.44 0.35 14.51
C ILE A 955 -2.71 0.99 13.32
N PHE A 956 -1.83 0.22 12.66
CA PHE A 956 -0.98 0.69 11.55
C PHE A 956 -1.79 1.30 10.40
N PHE A 957 -2.82 0.62 9.91
CA PHE A 957 -3.65 1.13 8.82
C PHE A 957 -4.43 2.36 9.26
N SER A 958 -4.99 2.35 10.46
CA SER A 958 -5.69 3.51 11.01
C SER A 958 -4.77 4.75 11.09
N SER A 959 -3.55 4.59 11.62
CA SER A 959 -2.54 5.67 11.73
C SER A 959 -2.05 6.14 10.35
N SER A 960 -1.90 5.22 9.39
CA SER A 960 -1.51 5.55 8.02
C SER A 960 -2.56 6.40 7.30
N PHE A 961 -3.84 6.02 7.37
CA PHE A 961 -4.92 6.77 6.74
C PHE A 961 -5.20 8.10 7.46
N ASP A 962 -5.02 8.18 8.78
CA ASP A 962 -5.09 9.45 9.51
C ASP A 962 -3.96 10.40 9.09
N SER A 963 -2.72 9.90 9.03
CA SER A 963 -1.56 10.66 8.51
C SER A 963 -1.83 11.19 7.11
N LEU A 964 -2.37 10.35 6.23
CA LEU A 964 -2.71 10.73 4.87
C LEU A 964 -3.85 11.75 4.83
N ALA A 965 -4.90 11.61 5.63
CA ALA A 965 -5.99 12.58 5.71
C ALA A 965 -5.48 13.94 6.23
N ARG A 966 -4.56 13.96 7.22
CA ARG A 966 -3.96 15.18 7.75
C ARG A 966 -3.14 15.96 6.72
N LEU A 967 -2.50 15.27 5.76
CA LEU A 967 -1.81 15.91 4.63
C LEU A 967 -2.78 16.59 3.64
N GLY A 968 -4.04 16.17 3.62
CA GLY A 968 -5.08 16.67 2.73
C GLY A 968 -5.83 17.89 3.28
N SER A 969 -5.43 18.38 4.47
CA SER A 969 -6.11 19.50 5.10
C SER A 969 -5.96 20.80 4.27
N PRO A 970 -6.98 21.66 4.22
CA PRO A 970 -6.91 22.92 3.45
C PRO A 970 -5.75 23.83 3.87
N THR A 971 -5.34 23.79 5.14
CA THR A 971 -4.22 24.59 5.66
C THR A 971 -2.86 24.11 5.17
N ARG A 972 -2.73 22.82 4.83
CA ARG A 972 -1.47 22.18 4.39
C ARG A 972 -1.44 21.85 2.90
N ALA A 973 -2.59 21.93 2.22
CA ALA A 973 -2.80 21.50 0.84
C ALA A 973 -1.77 22.05 -0.16
N ALA A 974 -1.38 23.32 -0.05
CA ALA A 974 -0.41 23.93 -0.98
C ALA A 974 0.97 23.25 -0.88
N SER A 975 1.48 23.10 0.34
CA SER A 975 2.81 22.52 0.58
C SER A 975 2.82 21.00 0.46
N ALA A 976 1.72 20.34 0.86
CA ALA A 976 1.51 18.91 0.62
C ALA A 976 1.47 18.58 -0.88
N GLY A 977 0.75 19.37 -1.71
CA GLY A 977 0.73 19.18 -3.16
C GLY A 977 2.12 19.24 -3.79
N LEU A 978 2.98 20.15 -3.31
CA LEU A 978 4.37 20.26 -3.78
C LEU A 978 5.25 19.10 -3.26
N LEU A 979 5.00 18.59 -2.05
CA LEU A 979 5.65 17.38 -1.52
C LEU A 979 5.30 16.16 -2.36
N PHE A 980 4.02 15.92 -2.64
CA PHE A 980 3.56 14.82 -3.51
C PHE A 980 4.11 14.96 -4.93
N SER A 981 4.23 16.18 -5.46
CA SER A 981 4.90 16.42 -6.75
C SER A 981 6.36 15.98 -6.70
N ALA A 982 7.10 16.36 -5.67
CA ALA A 982 8.51 16.02 -5.53
C ALA A 982 8.73 14.51 -5.33
N LEU A 983 7.83 13.83 -4.59
CA LEU A 983 7.81 12.38 -4.47
C LEU A 983 7.54 11.70 -5.82
N ALA A 984 6.58 12.21 -6.60
CA ALA A 984 6.28 11.69 -7.92
C ALA A 984 7.47 11.85 -8.88
N ASP A 985 8.15 13.00 -8.83
CA ASP A 985 9.33 13.26 -9.64
C ASP A 985 10.49 12.31 -9.25
N PHE A 986 10.65 12.00 -7.95
CA PHE A 986 11.62 10.99 -7.49
C PHE A 986 11.27 9.57 -7.97
N PHE A 987 10.00 9.16 -7.90
CA PHE A 987 9.58 7.84 -8.40
C PHE A 987 9.74 7.69 -9.92
N ASN A 988 9.67 8.78 -10.68
CA ASN A 988 9.94 8.77 -12.13
C ASN A 988 11.43 8.54 -12.48
N GLU A 989 12.34 8.70 -11.52
CA GLU A 989 13.77 8.43 -11.71
C GLU A 989 14.12 6.94 -11.53
N VAL A 990 13.15 6.13 -11.12
CA VAL A 990 13.29 4.68 -11.06
C VAL A 990 12.84 4.08 -12.39
N LYS A 991 13.76 3.40 -13.07
CA LYS A 991 13.50 2.76 -14.35
C LYS A 991 12.98 1.33 -14.20
N ILE A 992 12.08 0.99 -15.11
CA ILE A 992 11.66 -0.37 -15.42
C ILE A 992 11.98 -0.59 -16.90
N THR A 993 12.49 -1.75 -17.32
CA THR A 993 12.91 -1.95 -18.72
C THR A 993 11.75 -1.89 -19.72
N SER A 994 10.51 -1.94 -19.24
CA SER A 994 9.28 -1.85 -20.03
C SER A 994 8.81 -0.41 -20.30
N ASP A 995 9.43 0.61 -19.70
CA ASP A 995 9.02 2.01 -19.91
C ASP A 995 9.45 2.53 -21.30
N VAL A 996 8.58 3.36 -21.90
CA VAL A 996 8.85 4.09 -23.15
C VAL A 996 8.69 5.60 -22.87
N PRO A 997 9.71 6.44 -23.14
CA PRO A 997 10.98 6.17 -23.82
C PRO A 997 11.97 5.35 -22.98
N ALA A 998 12.97 4.76 -23.67
CA ALA A 998 13.96 3.87 -23.05
C ALA A 998 14.70 4.54 -21.87
N PRO A 999 14.98 3.80 -20.79
CA PRO A 999 15.62 4.34 -19.61
C PRO A 999 16.97 5.00 -19.89
N THR A 1000 17.25 6.12 -19.21
CA THR A 1000 18.57 6.75 -19.28
C THR A 1000 19.59 6.02 -18.39
N ALA A 1001 20.88 6.16 -18.68
CA ALA A 1001 21.95 5.49 -17.92
C ALA A 1001 21.93 5.87 -16.42
N ASN A 1002 21.43 7.06 -16.07
CA ASN A 1002 21.48 7.62 -14.71
C ASN A 1002 20.24 7.30 -13.85
N GLN A 1003 19.24 6.59 -14.37
CA GLN A 1003 18.04 6.17 -13.61
C GLN A 1003 18.27 4.90 -12.77
N PHE A 1004 17.56 4.75 -11.65
CA PHE A 1004 17.70 3.61 -10.72
C PHE A 1004 17.12 2.32 -11.29
N ASN A 1005 17.92 1.26 -11.40
CA ASN A 1005 17.48 -0.01 -11.99
C ASN A 1005 16.81 -0.94 -10.97
N LEU A 1006 15.52 -0.72 -10.70
CA LEU A 1006 14.81 -1.52 -9.72
C LEU A 1006 14.58 -2.97 -10.19
N GLN A 1007 14.40 -3.19 -11.50
CA GLN A 1007 14.16 -4.51 -12.05
C GLN A 1007 15.38 -5.44 -11.94
N ALA A 1008 16.60 -4.91 -12.09
CA ALA A 1008 17.81 -5.70 -11.84
C ALA A 1008 17.92 -6.10 -10.37
N TYR A 1009 17.56 -5.20 -9.46
CA TYR A 1009 17.53 -5.48 -8.03
C TYR A 1009 16.47 -6.53 -7.66
N PHE A 1010 15.27 -6.47 -8.26
CA PHE A 1010 14.27 -7.52 -8.06
C PHE A 1010 14.69 -8.89 -8.60
N LEU A 1011 15.48 -8.93 -9.69
CA LEU A 1011 16.07 -10.17 -10.20
C LEU A 1011 17.10 -10.74 -9.21
N GLU A 1012 17.92 -9.89 -8.61
CA GLU A 1012 18.88 -10.28 -7.57
C GLU A 1012 18.18 -10.82 -6.33
N ILE A 1013 17.14 -10.13 -5.83
CA ILE A 1013 16.31 -10.63 -4.73
C ILE A 1013 15.67 -11.98 -5.08
N GLU A 1014 15.16 -12.16 -6.30
CA GLU A 1014 14.62 -13.45 -6.73
C GLU A 1014 15.69 -14.56 -6.65
N GLY A 1015 16.93 -14.25 -7.03
CA GLY A 1015 18.09 -15.13 -6.90
C GLY A 1015 18.45 -15.45 -5.45
N ASP A 1016 18.32 -14.50 -4.53
CA ASP A 1016 18.55 -14.69 -3.09
C ASP A 1016 17.41 -15.46 -2.39
N LEU A 1017 16.18 -15.35 -2.90
CA LEU A 1017 15.01 -16.07 -2.39
C LEU A 1017 15.00 -17.54 -2.85
N ALA A 1018 15.48 -17.82 -4.06
CA ALA A 1018 15.47 -19.14 -4.69
C ALA A 1018 15.97 -20.31 -3.80
N PRO A 1019 17.08 -20.18 -3.03
CA PRO A 1019 17.63 -21.27 -2.22
C PRO A 1019 16.77 -21.66 -1.01
N TYR A 1020 15.87 -20.79 -0.54
CA TYR A 1020 15.06 -21.05 0.67
C TYR A 1020 13.97 -22.11 0.47
N SER A 1021 13.68 -22.51 -0.78
CA SER A 1021 12.67 -23.53 -1.09
C SER A 1021 13.16 -24.97 -0.93
N ASP A 1022 14.48 -25.21 -0.78
CA ASP A 1022 15.05 -26.55 -0.66
C ASP A 1022 15.26 -26.96 0.81
N PRO A 1023 14.41 -27.86 1.34
CA PRO A 1023 14.50 -28.29 2.74
C PRO A 1023 15.75 -29.12 3.05
N ASN A 1024 16.44 -29.68 2.03
CA ASN A 1024 17.63 -30.49 2.23
C ASN A 1024 18.91 -29.63 2.36
N SER A 1025 18.97 -28.49 1.66
CA SER A 1025 20.12 -27.57 1.74
C SER A 1025 19.95 -26.49 2.81
N HIS A 1026 18.72 -26.08 3.13
CA HIS A 1026 18.42 -25.01 4.08
C HIS A 1026 17.23 -25.36 5.00
N PRO A 1027 17.40 -26.26 6.00
CA PRO A 1027 16.33 -26.58 6.94
C PRO A 1027 15.89 -25.33 7.71
N GLN A 1028 14.58 -25.12 7.92
CA GLN A 1028 13.98 -23.92 8.56
C GLN A 1028 14.54 -23.58 9.97
N GLY A 1029 15.22 -24.53 10.63
CA GLY A 1029 15.94 -24.34 11.90
C GLY A 1029 17.44 -24.02 11.77
N GLY A 1030 17.97 -23.89 10.55
CA GLY A 1030 19.37 -23.60 10.28
C GLY A 1030 19.75 -22.13 10.52
N SER A 1031 21.06 -21.86 10.62
CA SER A 1031 21.59 -20.51 10.90
C SER A 1031 21.19 -19.45 9.85
N THR A 1032 20.94 -19.84 8.61
CA THR A 1032 20.48 -18.98 7.52
C THR A 1032 19.07 -18.43 7.77
N TRP A 1033 18.18 -19.24 8.37
CA TRP A 1033 16.81 -18.85 8.70
C TRP A 1033 16.71 -17.98 9.95
N ASN A 1034 17.66 -18.11 10.88
CA ASN A 1034 17.70 -17.25 12.06
C ASN A 1034 17.75 -15.77 11.69
N ARG A 1035 18.46 -15.43 10.61
CA ARG A 1035 18.55 -14.05 10.11
C ARG A 1035 17.22 -13.45 9.67
N VAL A 1036 16.38 -14.25 9.00
CA VAL A 1036 15.04 -13.80 8.59
C VAL A 1036 14.18 -13.52 9.82
N GLY A 1037 14.30 -14.36 10.86
CA GLY A 1037 13.66 -14.11 12.16
C GLY A 1037 14.21 -12.88 12.88
N ASP A 1038 15.52 -12.64 12.81
CA ASP A 1038 16.16 -11.48 13.44
C ASP A 1038 15.65 -10.15 12.89
N TRP A 1039 15.21 -10.10 11.62
CA TRP A 1039 14.58 -8.90 11.06
C TRP A 1039 13.25 -8.55 11.73
N ALA A 1040 12.39 -9.53 12.03
CA ALA A 1040 11.16 -9.28 12.79
C ALA A 1040 11.46 -8.71 14.18
N ILE A 1041 12.48 -9.27 14.86
CA ILE A 1041 12.96 -8.77 16.16
C ILE A 1041 13.44 -7.32 16.03
N ARG A 1042 14.23 -7.02 15.01
CA ARG A 1042 14.77 -5.66 14.78
C ARG A 1042 13.68 -4.65 14.45
N PHE A 1043 12.70 -5.00 13.61
CA PHE A 1043 11.57 -4.12 13.34
C PHE A 1043 10.77 -3.85 14.63
N ARG A 1044 10.52 -4.87 15.44
CA ARG A 1044 9.90 -4.71 16.75
C ARG A 1044 10.72 -3.82 17.69
N ASP A 1045 12.00 -4.11 17.84
CA ASP A 1045 12.82 -3.50 18.89
C ASP A 1045 13.28 -2.09 18.52
N TYR A 1046 13.48 -1.78 17.24
CA TYR A 1046 13.93 -0.46 16.81
C TYR A 1046 12.79 0.47 16.39
N LEU A 1047 11.70 -0.05 15.84
CA LEU A 1047 10.62 0.77 15.31
C LEU A 1047 9.38 0.81 16.22
N SER A 1048 9.30 0.06 17.31
CA SER A 1048 8.14 0.14 18.23
C SER A 1048 8.31 1.29 19.23
N ASP A 1049 7.24 2.02 19.53
CA ASP A 1049 7.20 3.03 20.60
C ASP A 1049 7.36 2.39 21.99
N ASP A 1050 6.83 1.17 22.18
CA ASP A 1050 6.90 0.44 23.45
C ASP A 1050 8.29 -0.16 23.70
N SER A 1051 9.16 -0.18 22.69
CA SER A 1051 10.49 -0.76 22.82
C SER A 1051 11.46 0.21 23.47
N VAL A 1052 12.20 -0.30 24.45
CA VAL A 1052 13.24 0.46 25.12
C VAL A 1052 14.41 0.81 24.19
N PHE A 1053 14.61 0.03 23.13
CA PHE A 1053 15.65 0.23 22.11
C PHE A 1053 15.20 1.05 20.90
N SER A 1054 14.02 1.66 20.97
CA SER A 1054 13.42 2.39 19.85
C SER A 1054 14.33 3.54 19.37
N ILE A 1055 14.46 3.64 18.04
CA ILE A 1055 15.13 4.76 17.37
C ILE A 1055 14.18 5.93 17.11
N LEU A 1056 12.88 5.77 17.37
CA LEU A 1056 11.87 6.80 17.13
C LEU A 1056 12.16 8.12 17.86
N PRO A 1057 12.64 8.14 19.12
CA PRO A 1057 13.05 9.38 19.77
C PRO A 1057 14.18 10.09 19.03
N THR A 1058 15.14 9.33 18.48
CA THR A 1058 16.26 9.85 17.68
C THR A 1058 15.79 10.36 16.32
N LEU A 1059 14.81 9.69 15.70
CA LEU A 1059 14.18 10.12 14.44
C LEU A 1059 13.28 11.36 14.61
N ARG A 1060 12.72 11.55 15.81
CA ARG A 1060 11.93 12.74 16.15
C ARG A 1060 12.79 14.01 16.18
N LEU A 1061 14.04 13.92 16.65
CA LEU A 1061 14.96 15.06 16.71
C LEU A 1061 15.09 15.85 15.39
N PRO A 1062 15.44 15.24 14.23
CA PRO A 1062 15.54 15.97 12.98
C PRO A 1062 14.19 16.55 12.53
N LEU A 1063 13.06 15.88 12.80
CA LEU A 1063 11.73 16.40 12.47
C LEU A 1063 11.34 17.60 13.34
N ASP A 1064 11.62 17.54 14.64
CA ASP A 1064 11.42 18.64 15.59
C ASP A 1064 12.38 19.81 15.30
N LEU A 1065 13.62 19.54 14.88
CA LEU A 1065 14.57 20.55 14.43
C LEU A 1065 14.10 21.26 13.16
N LEU A 1066 13.58 20.52 12.17
CA LEU A 1066 13.03 21.09 10.95
C LEU A 1066 11.79 21.95 11.23
N GLY A 1067 10.96 21.57 12.21
CA GLY A 1067 9.79 22.37 12.62
C GLY A 1067 10.13 23.61 13.43
N SER A 1068 11.17 23.55 14.27
CA SER A 1068 11.55 24.66 15.19
C SER A 1068 12.55 25.65 14.59
N VAL A 1069 13.49 25.17 13.75
CA VAL A 1069 14.52 25.97 13.09
C VAL A 1069 14.60 25.55 11.61
N PRO A 1070 13.62 25.92 10.78
CA PRO A 1070 13.56 25.48 9.39
C PRO A 1070 14.73 26.07 8.57
N PRO A 1071 15.47 25.24 7.82
CA PRO A 1071 16.48 25.72 6.87
C PRO A 1071 15.82 26.39 5.65
N ASP A 1072 16.49 27.39 5.08
CA ASP A 1072 16.07 27.99 3.80
C ASP A 1072 16.46 27.14 2.57
N SER A 1073 15.97 27.52 1.39
CA SER A 1073 16.20 26.76 0.15
C SER A 1073 17.67 26.65 -0.24
N GLY A 1074 18.49 27.66 0.07
CA GLY A 1074 19.93 27.64 -0.17
C GLY A 1074 20.62 26.68 0.79
N GLN A 1075 20.27 26.76 2.08
CA GLN A 1075 20.76 25.88 3.13
C GLN A 1075 20.46 24.41 2.82
N ILE A 1076 19.25 24.07 2.36
CA ILE A 1076 18.92 22.67 1.99
C ILE A 1076 19.81 22.17 0.85
N SER A 1077 20.08 23.00 -0.17
CA SER A 1077 21.03 22.62 -1.22
C SER A 1077 22.42 22.36 -0.66
N PHE A 1078 22.88 23.20 0.28
CA PHE A 1078 24.17 23.02 0.93
C PHE A 1078 24.21 21.77 1.82
N ILE A 1079 23.10 21.39 2.49
CA ILE A 1079 22.99 20.12 3.24
C ILE A 1079 23.21 18.95 2.27
N LEU A 1080 22.53 18.95 1.12
CA LEU A 1080 22.65 17.87 0.13
C LEU A 1080 24.07 17.77 -0.45
N ASP A 1081 24.71 18.91 -0.73
CA ASP A 1081 26.12 18.95 -1.16
C ASP A 1081 27.08 18.43 -0.09
N MET A 1082 26.82 18.76 1.18
CA MET A 1082 27.62 18.27 2.30
C MET A 1082 27.47 16.76 2.46
N VAL A 1083 26.25 16.22 2.40
CA VAL A 1083 26.01 14.77 2.45
C VAL A 1083 26.64 14.06 1.24
N ALA A 1084 26.52 14.64 0.05
CA ALA A 1084 27.16 14.11 -1.15
C ALA A 1084 28.69 14.05 -1.02
N SER A 1085 29.31 15.03 -0.37
CA SER A 1085 30.75 15.06 -0.14
C SER A 1085 31.23 13.90 0.73
N LEU A 1086 30.42 13.40 1.65
CA LEU A 1086 30.78 12.30 2.55
C LEU A 1086 31.00 10.98 1.78
N LEU A 1087 30.35 10.81 0.62
CA LEU A 1087 30.39 9.59 -0.19
C LEU A 1087 31.58 9.54 -1.16
N LYS A 1088 32.28 10.67 -1.36
CA LYS A 1088 33.37 10.79 -2.33
C LYS A 1088 34.68 11.18 -1.67
N ASN A 1089 35.77 10.63 -2.18
CA ASN A 1089 37.11 11.04 -1.83
C ASN A 1089 37.51 12.36 -2.52
N SER A 1090 38.70 12.87 -2.20
CA SER A 1090 39.26 14.11 -2.78
C SER A 1090 39.40 14.09 -4.30
N ASN A 1091 39.41 12.91 -4.93
CA ASN A 1091 39.52 12.73 -6.37
C ASN A 1091 38.14 12.60 -7.06
N GLY A 1092 37.04 12.73 -6.30
CA GLY A 1092 35.67 12.60 -6.79
C GLY A 1092 35.18 11.16 -6.99
N ALA A 1093 35.96 10.15 -6.57
CA ALA A 1093 35.59 8.74 -6.64
C ALA A 1093 34.99 8.24 -5.32
N GLN A 1094 34.07 7.29 -5.40
CA GLN A 1094 33.47 6.64 -4.23
C GLN A 1094 34.45 5.63 -3.62
N ASP A 1095 34.56 5.61 -2.29
CA ASP A 1095 35.52 4.77 -1.57
C ASP A 1095 34.94 4.05 -0.34
N TYR A 1096 33.61 4.06 -0.19
CA TYR A 1096 32.87 3.32 0.82
C TYR A 1096 33.39 3.53 2.26
N LEU A 1097 33.85 4.74 2.57
CA LEU A 1097 34.45 5.04 3.87
C LEU A 1097 33.44 4.89 5.03
N ILE A 1098 32.17 5.24 4.81
CA ILE A 1098 31.11 5.08 5.81
C ILE A 1098 30.86 3.59 6.07
N THR A 1099 30.75 2.79 5.00
CA THR A 1099 30.62 1.34 5.07
C THR A 1099 31.78 0.74 5.84
N LYS A 1100 33.03 1.11 5.52
CA LYS A 1100 34.22 0.66 6.26
C LYS A 1100 34.16 1.05 7.73
N PHE A 1101 33.66 2.24 8.05
CA PHE A 1101 33.50 2.67 9.43
C PHE A 1101 32.51 1.77 10.18
N LEU A 1102 31.34 1.53 9.59
CA LEU A 1102 30.28 0.71 10.20
C LEU A 1102 30.60 -0.79 10.22
N SER A 1103 31.30 -1.31 9.22
CA SER A 1103 31.47 -2.75 9.00
C SER A 1103 32.83 -3.32 9.40
N LYS A 1104 33.79 -2.45 9.72
CA LYS A 1104 35.12 -2.84 10.20
C LYS A 1104 35.46 -2.15 11.52
N HIS A 1105 35.45 -0.81 11.53
CA HIS A 1105 35.88 -0.05 12.72
C HIS A 1105 34.94 -0.24 13.90
N THR A 1106 33.62 -0.12 13.69
CA THR A 1106 32.63 -0.33 14.75
C THR A 1106 32.69 -1.76 15.34
N PRO A 1107 32.73 -2.84 14.53
CA PRO A 1107 32.96 -4.20 15.04
C PRO A 1107 34.22 -4.35 15.87
N ASP A 1108 35.33 -3.80 15.40
CA ASP A 1108 36.60 -3.89 16.11
C ASP A 1108 36.54 -3.16 17.46
N MET A 1109 35.85 -2.01 17.52
CA MET A 1109 35.59 -1.27 18.78
C MET A 1109 34.73 -2.08 19.73
N LEU A 1110 33.61 -2.60 19.24
CA LEU A 1110 32.68 -3.39 20.04
C LEU A 1110 33.35 -4.64 20.60
N ASN A 1111 34.19 -5.33 19.81
CA ASN A 1111 34.96 -6.49 20.26
C ASN A 1111 35.98 -6.14 21.36
N GLN A 1112 36.57 -4.94 21.34
CA GLN A 1112 37.45 -4.51 22.44
C GLN A 1112 36.67 -4.16 23.72
N LEU A 1113 35.51 -3.53 23.54
CA LEU A 1113 34.70 -3.08 24.66
C LEU A 1113 33.86 -4.20 25.27
N ALA A 1114 33.65 -5.31 24.54
CA ALA A 1114 32.77 -6.42 24.93
C ALA A 1114 33.03 -6.93 26.35
N GLY A 1115 34.29 -7.18 26.74
CA GLY A 1115 34.63 -7.70 28.07
C GLY A 1115 34.26 -6.77 29.24
N ASN A 1116 34.01 -5.49 28.95
CA ASN A 1116 33.60 -4.45 29.91
C ASN A 1116 32.25 -3.80 29.53
N ALA A 1117 31.45 -4.44 28.67
CA ALA A 1117 30.23 -3.85 28.11
C ALA A 1117 29.21 -3.39 29.18
N SER A 1118 28.98 -4.19 30.22
CA SER A 1118 28.08 -3.83 31.33
C SER A 1118 28.57 -2.58 32.06
N SER A 1119 29.86 -2.52 32.36
CA SER A 1119 30.52 -1.38 32.99
C SER A 1119 30.41 -0.10 32.14
N ILE A 1120 30.53 -0.24 30.82
CA ILE A 1120 30.38 0.88 29.87
C ILE A 1120 28.94 1.37 29.82
N ASN A 1121 27.95 0.48 29.74
CA ASN A 1121 26.53 0.85 29.76
C ASN A 1121 26.16 1.62 31.04
N ASN A 1122 26.68 1.20 32.19
CA ASN A 1122 26.41 1.83 33.48
C ASN A 1122 26.96 3.27 33.57
N VAL A 1123 28.18 3.48 33.06
CA VAL A 1123 28.79 4.82 33.01
C VAL A 1123 28.09 5.69 31.97
N LEU A 1124 27.74 5.16 30.79
CA LEU A 1124 27.00 5.90 29.77
C LEU A 1124 25.62 6.35 30.26
N TYR A 1125 24.88 5.48 30.96
CA TYR A 1125 23.61 5.85 31.59
C TYR A 1125 23.77 7.04 32.54
N ALA A 1126 24.77 6.99 33.41
CA ALA A 1126 25.03 8.02 34.41
C ALA A 1126 25.52 9.36 33.81
N ILE A 1127 26.03 9.36 32.58
CA ILE A 1127 26.45 10.59 31.88
C ILE A 1127 25.28 11.24 31.14
N VAL A 1128 24.37 10.42 30.59
CA VAL A 1128 23.24 10.85 29.75
C VAL A 1128 22.02 11.27 30.57
N GLU A 1129 21.93 10.89 31.85
CA GLU A 1129 20.78 11.20 32.71
C GLU A 1129 20.46 12.71 32.77
N ASN A 1130 19.16 13.03 32.82
CA ASN A 1130 18.70 14.41 32.84
C ASN A 1130 19.21 15.16 34.09
N GLY A 1131 19.75 16.36 33.89
CA GLY A 1131 20.35 17.17 34.95
C GLY A 1131 21.79 16.80 35.32
N LEU A 1132 22.39 15.81 34.67
CA LEU A 1132 23.79 15.39 34.84
C LEU A 1132 24.70 15.97 33.75
N PHE A 1133 25.85 15.34 33.48
CA PHE A 1133 26.96 15.92 32.72
C PHE A 1133 26.59 16.37 31.29
N PHE A 1134 25.85 15.55 30.53
CA PHE A 1134 25.45 15.96 29.17
C PHE A 1134 24.43 17.10 29.15
N SER A 1135 23.54 17.18 30.15
CA SER A 1135 22.63 18.32 30.30
C SER A 1135 23.40 19.62 30.53
N TYR A 1136 24.45 19.57 31.35
CA TYR A 1136 25.33 20.72 31.58
C TYR A 1136 26.11 21.13 30.32
N LEU A 1137 26.62 20.16 29.56
CA LEU A 1137 27.31 20.46 28.29
C LEU A 1137 26.36 21.12 27.29
N GLU A 1138 25.12 20.64 27.16
CA GLU A 1138 24.09 21.24 26.30
C GLU A 1138 23.83 22.71 26.64
N ASP A 1139 23.66 23.03 27.92
CA ASP A 1139 23.43 24.41 28.38
C ASP A 1139 24.63 25.33 28.07
N ARG A 1140 25.86 24.79 28.07
CA ARG A 1140 27.10 25.54 27.84
C ARG A 1140 27.59 25.56 26.39
N MET A 1141 27.07 24.70 25.50
CA MET A 1141 27.44 24.69 24.08
C MET A 1141 27.20 26.05 23.39
N SER A 1142 26.22 26.82 23.86
CA SER A 1142 25.89 28.16 23.35
C SER A 1142 26.90 29.27 23.73
N ALA A 1143 27.86 29.00 24.62
CA ALA A 1143 28.72 30.02 25.23
C ALA A 1143 30.10 30.23 24.56
N SER A 1144 30.53 29.37 23.63
CA SER A 1144 31.82 29.57 22.93
C SER A 1144 31.75 30.70 21.89
N PRO A 1145 32.76 31.60 21.85
CA PRO A 1145 32.79 32.76 20.94
C PRO A 1145 33.24 32.43 19.50
N TYR A 1146 33.61 31.18 19.22
CA TYR A 1146 34.05 30.74 17.90
C TYR A 1146 32.89 30.12 17.12
N SER A 1147 32.96 30.23 15.79
CA SER A 1147 31.99 29.59 14.88
C SER A 1147 32.15 28.06 14.88
N ILE A 1148 31.10 27.35 14.50
CA ILE A 1148 31.15 25.91 14.26
C ILE A 1148 32.16 25.56 13.15
N SER A 1149 32.35 26.44 12.16
CA SER A 1149 33.35 26.22 11.10
C SER A 1149 34.78 26.22 11.66
N ASP A 1150 35.10 27.18 12.53
CA ASP A 1150 36.41 27.28 13.18
C ASP A 1150 36.67 26.09 14.11
N LEU A 1151 35.63 25.65 14.84
CA LEU A 1151 35.68 24.43 15.64
C LEU A 1151 36.02 23.20 14.79
N LEU A 1152 35.34 23.00 13.66
CA LEU A 1152 35.59 21.86 12.78
C LEU A 1152 37.00 21.90 12.16
N LYS A 1153 37.50 23.09 11.79
CA LYS A 1153 38.86 23.26 11.26
C LYS A 1153 39.92 22.92 12.31
N ASP A 1154 39.76 23.40 13.53
CA ASP A 1154 40.68 23.10 14.63
C ASP A 1154 40.63 21.62 15.01
N ILE A 1155 39.43 20.99 15.01
CA ILE A 1155 39.30 19.54 15.24
C ILE A 1155 40.03 18.76 14.14
N ASN A 1156 39.85 19.13 12.87
CA ASN A 1156 40.55 18.49 11.76
C ASN A 1156 42.08 18.67 11.87
N GLY A 1157 42.56 19.86 12.24
CA GLY A 1157 43.98 20.09 12.53
C GLY A 1157 44.50 19.23 13.67
N PHE A 1158 43.71 19.10 14.75
CA PHE A 1158 44.05 18.29 15.91
C PHE A 1158 44.15 16.79 15.57
N LEU A 1159 43.21 16.26 14.78
CA LEU A 1159 43.21 14.85 14.38
C LEU A 1159 44.36 14.49 13.44
N ILE A 1160 44.91 15.45 12.69
CA ILE A 1160 46.09 15.26 11.82
C ILE A 1160 47.40 15.43 12.59
N SER A 1161 47.35 16.04 13.78
CA SER A 1161 48.55 16.35 14.55
C SER A 1161 49.42 15.12 14.82
N ASP A 1162 50.73 15.34 14.86
CA ASP A 1162 51.71 14.32 15.21
C ASP A 1162 51.49 13.75 16.62
N MET A 1163 50.68 14.39 17.48
CA MET A 1163 50.30 13.86 18.79
C MET A 1163 49.25 12.75 18.70
N ILE A 1164 48.36 12.79 17.70
CA ILE A 1164 47.30 11.80 17.50
C ILE A 1164 47.77 10.70 16.55
N GLN A 1165 48.40 11.06 15.43
CA GLN A 1165 48.73 10.14 14.33
C GLN A 1165 50.11 9.47 14.46
N ARG A 1166 50.80 9.62 15.60
CA ARG A 1166 52.14 9.05 15.81
C ARG A 1166 52.10 7.52 15.77
N LYS A 1167 52.82 6.92 14.83
CA LYS A 1167 52.90 5.45 14.69
C LYS A 1167 53.76 4.74 15.75
N GLN A 1168 54.48 5.49 16.59
CA GLN A 1168 55.32 4.96 17.66
C GLN A 1168 54.56 5.01 18.99
N ASN A 1169 54.55 3.89 19.73
CA ASN A 1169 53.94 3.78 21.05
C ASN A 1169 54.87 4.38 22.13
N ASP A 1170 54.99 5.70 22.13
CA ASP A 1170 55.81 6.44 23.09
C ASP A 1170 54.98 7.53 23.81
N LEU A 1171 55.63 8.19 24.77
CA LEU A 1171 55.03 9.23 25.62
C LEU A 1171 54.48 10.44 24.83
N TYR A 1172 54.81 10.56 23.55
CA TYR A 1172 54.39 11.64 22.66
C TYR A 1172 53.12 11.29 21.86
N SER A 1173 52.69 10.02 21.86
CA SER A 1173 51.41 9.61 21.34
C SER A 1173 50.34 9.84 22.41
N LEU A 1174 49.45 10.81 22.17
CA LEU A 1174 48.39 11.16 23.11
C LEU A 1174 47.43 9.99 23.37
N PRO A 1175 46.95 9.20 22.37
CA PRO A 1175 46.13 8.03 22.63
C PRO A 1175 46.83 7.00 23.51
N TYR A 1176 48.14 6.78 23.30
CA TYR A 1176 48.93 5.83 24.09
C TYR A 1176 49.10 6.32 25.53
N SER A 1177 49.50 7.58 25.73
CA SER A 1177 49.66 8.17 27.07
C SER A 1177 48.34 8.18 27.86
N ILE A 1178 47.22 8.58 27.24
CA ILE A 1178 45.90 8.53 27.89
C ILE A 1178 45.51 7.08 28.20
N GLY A 1179 45.71 6.16 27.26
CA GLY A 1179 45.41 4.75 27.45
C GLY A 1179 46.17 4.13 28.62
N THR A 1180 47.47 4.40 28.75
CA THR A 1180 48.29 3.93 29.88
C THR A 1180 47.85 4.56 31.20
N PHE A 1181 47.54 5.85 31.21
CA PHE A 1181 47.03 6.55 32.38
C PHE A 1181 45.71 5.95 32.88
N LEU A 1182 44.72 5.76 32.00
CA LEU A 1182 43.42 5.17 32.36
C LEU A 1182 43.60 3.74 32.92
N GLY A 1183 44.54 2.97 32.38
CA GLY A 1183 44.88 1.64 32.89
C GLY A 1183 45.46 1.69 34.31
N GLN A 1184 46.37 2.63 34.58
CA GLN A 1184 46.94 2.83 35.91
C GLN A 1184 45.91 3.30 36.93
N VAL A 1185 45.01 4.21 36.56
CA VAL A 1185 43.90 4.65 37.43
C VAL A 1185 42.96 3.48 37.74
N ALA A 1186 42.66 2.63 36.75
CA ALA A 1186 41.87 1.43 36.98
C ALA A 1186 42.55 0.45 37.96
N ASP A 1187 43.87 0.27 37.86
CA ASP A 1187 44.63 -0.60 38.77
C ASP A 1187 44.67 -0.07 40.21
N ILE A 1188 44.74 1.26 40.38
CA ILE A 1188 44.65 1.93 41.69
C ILE A 1188 43.26 1.71 42.31
N LEU A 1189 42.20 1.87 41.52
CA LEU A 1189 40.82 1.67 41.98
C LEU A 1189 40.51 0.19 42.29
N GLU A 1190 41.10 -0.77 41.57
CA GLU A 1190 40.84 -2.20 41.75
C GLU A 1190 41.58 -2.83 42.94
N ARG A 1191 42.86 -2.49 43.12
CA ARG A 1191 43.71 -3.18 44.10
C ARG A 1191 43.76 -2.47 45.45
N GLY A 1192 43.18 -1.27 45.56
CA GLY A 1192 43.50 -0.36 46.64
C GLY A 1192 44.98 0.03 46.63
N PRO A 1193 45.49 0.77 47.64
CA PRO A 1193 46.86 1.26 47.65
C PRO A 1193 47.86 0.10 47.57
N SER A 1194 48.49 -0.07 46.40
CA SER A 1194 49.62 -0.97 46.22
C SER A 1194 50.92 -0.21 46.49
N PRO A 1195 51.80 -0.68 47.40
CA PRO A 1195 53.10 -0.07 47.64
C PRO A 1195 54.08 -0.21 46.46
N PHE A 1196 53.69 -0.91 45.38
CA PHE A 1196 54.60 -1.35 44.33
C PHE A 1196 54.80 -0.36 43.17
N LEU A 1197 54.12 0.79 43.17
CA LEU A 1197 54.15 1.72 42.03
C LEU A 1197 54.93 3.03 42.25
N TYR A 1198 55.54 3.25 43.43
CA TYR A 1198 56.35 4.45 43.68
C TYR A 1198 57.59 4.17 44.55
N PRO A 1199 58.80 4.60 44.14
CA PRO A 1199 59.91 4.75 45.07
C PRO A 1199 59.63 5.96 45.97
N GLY A 1200 58.97 5.74 47.12
CA GLY A 1200 58.71 6.83 48.08
C GLY A 1200 57.61 6.61 49.13
N GLY A 1201 56.79 5.55 49.06
CA GLY A 1201 55.94 5.14 50.18
C GLY A 1201 54.79 6.07 50.59
N ALA A 1202 54.08 6.72 49.65
CA ALA A 1202 52.85 7.44 49.96
C ALA A 1202 51.59 6.58 49.72
N THR A 1203 50.64 6.59 50.67
CA THR A 1203 49.37 5.86 50.64
C THR A 1203 48.19 6.72 50.16
N PHE A 1204 47.26 6.09 49.44
CA PHE A 1204 46.03 6.66 48.90
C PHE A 1204 44.87 6.65 49.93
N TYR A 1205 44.02 7.68 49.93
CA TYR A 1205 42.77 7.73 50.70
C TYR A 1205 41.58 7.97 49.76
N ASP A 1206 40.55 7.14 49.85
CA ASP A 1206 39.26 7.23 49.15
C ASP A 1206 38.20 7.77 50.12
N ASP A 1207 37.32 8.65 49.66
CA ASP A 1207 36.22 9.29 50.41
C ASP A 1207 35.26 8.29 51.10
N LYS A 1208 35.26 7.01 50.68
CA LYS A 1208 34.48 5.96 51.36
C LYS A 1208 35.17 5.33 52.58
N ASN A 1209 36.43 5.65 52.84
CA ASN A 1209 37.19 5.22 54.02
C ASN A 1209 37.84 6.44 54.72
N ALA A 1210 36.99 7.16 55.47
CA ALA A 1210 37.27 8.34 56.30
C ALA A 1210 37.56 9.65 55.54
N ASN A 1211 36.71 10.66 55.80
CA ASN A 1211 36.70 12.03 55.28
C ASN A 1211 38.08 12.58 54.86
N PRO A 1212 38.17 13.09 53.62
CA PRO A 1212 38.24 14.54 53.48
C PRO A 1212 37.50 15.07 52.23
N SER A 1213 36.38 15.76 52.46
CA SER A 1213 35.79 16.84 51.63
C SER A 1213 36.54 17.30 50.35
N GLY A 1214 36.64 16.44 49.33
CA GLY A 1214 37.33 16.76 48.08
C GLY A 1214 36.73 15.99 46.91
N SER A 1215 36.55 16.64 45.76
CA SER A 1215 35.99 15.98 44.58
C SER A 1215 36.91 14.85 44.08
N TYR A 1216 36.35 13.85 43.38
CA TYR A 1216 37.14 12.83 42.64
C TYR A 1216 38.22 13.46 41.74
N TRP A 1217 37.95 14.67 41.24
CA TRP A 1217 38.90 15.47 40.48
C TRP A 1217 40.02 16.08 41.33
N ASN A 1218 39.77 16.44 42.59
CA ASN A 1218 40.82 16.83 43.53
C ASN A 1218 41.74 15.65 43.86
N VAL A 1219 41.19 14.44 44.01
CA VAL A 1219 41.95 13.21 44.25
C VAL A 1219 42.76 12.81 43.00
N MET A 1220 42.16 12.89 41.81
CA MET A 1220 42.86 12.70 40.53
C MET A 1220 43.91 13.78 40.31
N SER A 1221 43.63 15.02 40.69
CA SER A 1221 44.59 16.11 40.64
C SER A 1221 45.75 15.84 41.59
N GLN A 1222 45.52 15.35 42.82
CA GLN A 1222 46.58 14.99 43.77
C GLN A 1222 47.47 13.84 43.28
N ILE A 1223 46.92 12.89 42.52
CA ILE A 1223 47.70 11.83 41.83
C ILE A 1223 48.53 12.43 40.70
N LEU A 1224 47.95 13.29 39.86
CA LEU A 1224 48.67 14.03 38.82
C LEU A 1224 49.63 15.08 39.39
N THR A 1225 49.50 15.32 40.71
CA THR A 1225 50.20 16.29 41.54
C THR A 1225 51.19 15.62 42.51
N ARG A 1226 51.51 14.34 42.36
CA ARG A 1226 52.74 13.70 42.89
C ARG A 1226 53.40 12.82 41.84
#